data_AF-A0A936V377-F1
#
_entry.id   AF-A0A936V377-F1
#
_cell.length_a   1.000
_cell.length_b   1.000
_cell.length_c   1.000
_cell.angle_alpha   90.00
_cell.angle_beta   90.00
_cell.angle_gamma   90.00
#
_symmetry.space_group_name_H-M   'P 1'
#
loop_
_entity.id
_entity.type
_entity.pdbx_description
1 polymer ?
#
loop_
_entity_poly.entity_id
_entity_poly.type
_entity_poly.pdbx_seq_one_letter_code
_entity_poly.pdbx_strand_id
1 'polypeptide(L)'
;MKINFSSIRRIVFTIFLFFPAVFCLAATYYISPTGNDATGNGTIGNPWRTLFKATSTVTAGNIIHVNAGTYTETLQCNLAVGVNIEGAGRATTIIRSNITGQWSTLLQLNSGQNTNGNQRISGITIDGQYVSESNNKTWIGIWVTGRSNVLINDCSIINFRDRGVIFDGNNVTDPVTDPGNYATGNKFYNNTVLNSAAVTANYGSGMINIGGQQGMEIYGNTMIQNQRVAFKNGWPIKYWDNGWLKGCKIYNNTLTKAAYQGSYPGENSDWDFAIELFNIEGLEIYGNTIQGSIDLNYNRKGAYAFCAWIHNNIVGRSIANPNFESGIILEFRTEHILIEHNVFNNTSSGVQFNTRTVNQNGGYPNPGGGTPAGGFSYLLNNVIRNNLFSNIYQGNGVGTATGIAVISESGNDPQINGLDIYNNTIVAKAGDAPWIGIDFTSGENGNATNVNIRNNIVNGFNDRWLKGSSATNMSNVMVSHNNPFQNGNGNLPGWPGGNPANYTYTNNTYVNPQFISATDFNLQPTSPLIDIGVFVGTPFNGNGPDKGYVEFGAVILPITLIDFTVKENAGKNILNWNTASESNSSYFSIERSTDAQHYTAIGSVPASGNSSSEIKYGFTDANPSTGINYYRLVLMDKDGKFEYSKIVSINNKAGNSIGIVRVDLSSASNTASMIINSSKSQTAHISIIDLSGRMILNAPVFLQKGNSAITKNIPAITKGIYYVRLFTTDETVVKNTFSTN
;
A
#
# COMPACT_ATOMS: atom_id res chain seq x y z
N MET A 1 57.56 3.71 -45.96
CA MET A 1 56.46 4.23 -45.11
C MET A 1 55.14 3.97 -45.84
N LYS A 2 54.16 3.33 -45.18
CA LYS A 2 52.76 3.04 -45.58
C LYS A 2 52.43 2.73 -47.06
N ILE A 3 52.04 1.47 -47.30
CA ILE A 3 51.38 0.98 -48.52
C ILE A 3 49.91 1.44 -48.52
N ASN A 4 49.37 1.71 -49.72
CA ASN A 4 47.97 2.12 -49.94
C ASN A 4 47.17 0.96 -50.56
N PHE A 5 45.99 0.63 -50.03
CA PHE A 5 45.11 -0.41 -50.60
C PHE A 5 43.63 -0.02 -50.62
N SER A 6 43.04 -0.33 -51.77
CA SER A 6 41.66 -0.15 -52.24
C SER A 6 40.52 -0.47 -51.24
N SER A 7 39.49 0.37 -51.27
CA SER A 7 38.18 0.08 -50.68
C SER A 7 37.31 -0.81 -51.57
N ILE A 8 37.02 -2.04 -51.13
CA ILE A 8 35.97 -2.89 -51.70
C ILE A 8 34.80 -2.95 -50.71
N ARG A 9 33.63 -2.44 -51.10
CA ARG A 9 32.39 -2.62 -50.32
C ARG A 9 31.81 -4.02 -50.59
N ARG A 10 31.92 -4.93 -49.63
CA ARG A 10 31.11 -6.17 -49.61
C ARG A 10 29.73 -5.85 -49.05
N ILE A 11 28.68 -6.11 -49.83
CA ILE A 11 27.30 -6.13 -49.34
C ILE A 11 27.08 -7.49 -48.66
N VAL A 12 26.77 -7.48 -47.36
CA VAL A 12 26.36 -8.67 -46.61
C VAL A 12 24.83 -8.66 -46.56
N PHE A 13 24.20 -9.63 -47.21
CA PHE A 13 22.76 -9.89 -47.04
C PHE A 13 22.53 -10.62 -45.72
N THR A 14 22.19 -9.88 -44.67
CA THR A 14 21.71 -10.47 -43.41
C THR A 14 20.28 -10.96 -43.62
N ILE A 15 20.09 -12.28 -43.69
CA ILE A 15 18.78 -12.90 -43.73
C ILE A 15 18.13 -12.74 -42.35
N PHE A 16 17.16 -11.83 -42.24
CA PHE A 16 16.28 -11.76 -41.07
C PHE A 16 15.36 -12.97 -41.06
N LEU A 17 15.74 -14.00 -40.29
CA LEU A 17 14.84 -15.06 -39.86
C LEU A 17 13.80 -14.45 -38.91
N PHE A 18 12.66 -14.04 -39.48
CA PHE A 18 11.45 -13.76 -38.72
C PHE A 18 10.97 -15.06 -38.07
N PHE A 19 11.40 -15.31 -36.84
CA PHE A 19 10.69 -16.22 -35.95
C PHE A 19 9.34 -15.56 -35.63
N PRO A 20 8.19 -16.16 -36.00
CA PRO A 20 6.92 -15.68 -35.50
C PRO A 20 6.92 -15.85 -33.97
N ALA A 21 6.73 -14.74 -33.25
CA ALA A 21 6.53 -14.80 -31.81
C ALA A 21 5.21 -15.54 -31.54
N VAL A 22 5.31 -16.83 -31.22
CA VAL A 22 4.16 -17.61 -30.78
C VAL A 22 3.77 -17.09 -29.41
N PHE A 23 2.78 -16.20 -29.39
CA PHE A 23 2.09 -15.81 -28.16
C PHE A 23 1.35 -17.04 -27.63
N CYS A 24 2.04 -17.82 -26.80
CA CYS A 24 1.42 -18.85 -26.00
C CYS A 24 0.51 -18.14 -24.98
N LEU A 25 -0.80 -18.21 -25.19
CA LEU A 25 -1.78 -17.74 -24.22
C LEU A 25 -1.60 -18.55 -22.94
N ALA A 26 -1.56 -17.87 -21.79
CA ALA A 26 -1.45 -18.49 -20.48
C ALA A 26 -2.55 -19.54 -20.29
N ALA A 27 -2.19 -20.80 -20.05
CA ALA A 27 -3.17 -21.83 -19.77
C ALA A 27 -3.72 -21.65 -18.34
N THR A 28 -5.03 -21.77 -18.20
CA THR A 28 -5.70 -21.72 -16.89
C THR A 28 -5.99 -23.13 -16.40
N TYR A 29 -5.48 -23.47 -15.23
CA TYR A 29 -5.70 -24.72 -14.54
C TYR A 29 -6.63 -24.50 -13.34
N TYR A 30 -7.57 -25.40 -13.12
CA TYR A 30 -8.69 -25.22 -12.19
C TYR A 30 -8.57 -26.17 -10.99
N ILE A 31 -8.88 -25.63 -9.81
CA ILE A 31 -9.17 -26.45 -8.62
C ILE A 31 -10.59 -26.23 -8.12
N SER A 32 -11.25 -27.28 -7.65
CA SER A 32 -12.63 -27.29 -7.17
C SER A 32 -12.76 -28.09 -5.87
N PRO A 33 -13.64 -27.74 -4.90
CA PRO A 33 -13.88 -28.60 -3.74
C PRO A 33 -14.38 -30.01 -4.11
N THR A 34 -15.01 -30.13 -5.29
CA THR A 34 -15.49 -31.39 -5.88
C THR A 34 -14.49 -32.05 -6.83
N GLY A 35 -13.29 -31.49 -7.00
CA GLY A 35 -12.24 -32.02 -7.87
C GLY A 35 -11.55 -33.26 -7.30
N ASN A 36 -10.56 -33.77 -8.04
CA ASN A 36 -9.83 -34.97 -7.65
C ASN A 36 -8.33 -34.83 -7.94
N ASP A 37 -7.45 -35.03 -6.96
CA ASP A 37 -5.99 -34.86 -7.15
C ASP A 37 -5.32 -36.06 -7.85
N ALA A 38 -5.98 -37.22 -7.87
CA ALA A 38 -5.46 -38.46 -8.46
C ALA A 38 -5.91 -38.65 -9.92
N THR A 39 -7.14 -38.24 -10.26
CA THR A 39 -7.72 -38.39 -11.60
C THR A 39 -8.01 -37.07 -12.32
N GLY A 40 -7.95 -35.93 -11.61
CA GLY A 40 -8.04 -34.60 -12.19
C GLY A 40 -6.84 -34.28 -13.07
N ASN A 41 -7.07 -33.52 -14.13
CA ASN A 41 -6.03 -33.03 -15.04
C ASN A 41 -5.89 -31.50 -15.02
N GLY A 42 -6.58 -30.84 -14.08
CA GLY A 42 -6.57 -29.38 -13.93
C GLY A 42 -7.38 -28.65 -15.00
N THR A 43 -8.09 -29.32 -15.91
CA THR A 43 -9.02 -28.63 -16.82
C THR A 43 -10.31 -28.26 -16.10
N ILE A 44 -11.06 -27.27 -16.60
CA ILE A 44 -12.35 -26.87 -16.03
C ILE A 44 -13.37 -28.01 -15.91
N GLY A 45 -13.31 -29.00 -16.82
CA GLY A 45 -14.19 -30.18 -16.80
C GLY A 45 -13.70 -31.33 -15.93
N ASN A 46 -12.44 -31.31 -15.47
CA ASN A 46 -11.86 -32.33 -14.59
C ASN A 46 -10.78 -31.70 -13.67
N PRO A 47 -11.18 -30.79 -12.76
CA PRO A 47 -10.26 -30.00 -11.95
C PRO A 47 -9.57 -30.84 -10.86
N TRP A 48 -8.42 -30.37 -10.39
CA TRP A 48 -7.83 -30.90 -9.17
C TRP A 48 -8.63 -30.46 -7.94
N ARG A 49 -8.34 -31.04 -6.77
CA ARG A 49 -9.05 -30.73 -5.53
C ARG A 49 -8.27 -29.75 -4.65
N THR A 50 -6.95 -29.81 -4.64
CA THR A 50 -6.08 -29.05 -3.71
C THR A 50 -5.17 -28.06 -4.43
N LEU A 51 -4.86 -26.96 -3.73
CA LEU A 51 -3.83 -26.01 -4.15
C LEU A 51 -2.43 -26.65 -4.09
N PHE A 52 -2.18 -27.57 -3.15
CA PHE A 52 -0.96 -28.36 -3.14
C PHE A 52 -0.75 -29.12 -4.45
N LYS A 53 -1.80 -29.77 -4.98
CA LYS A 53 -1.70 -30.49 -6.26
C LYS A 53 -1.47 -29.54 -7.43
N ALA A 54 -2.14 -28.38 -7.46
CA ALA A 54 -1.96 -27.41 -8.52
C ALA A 54 -0.55 -26.78 -8.50
N THR A 55 -0.08 -26.31 -7.35
CA THR A 55 1.24 -25.67 -7.20
C THR A 55 2.41 -26.61 -7.48
N SER A 56 2.25 -27.91 -7.22
CA SER A 56 3.22 -28.94 -7.59
C SER A 56 3.17 -29.41 -9.05
N THR A 57 2.19 -28.94 -9.85
CA THR A 57 1.99 -29.40 -11.25
C THR A 57 2.08 -28.27 -12.29
N VAL A 58 1.64 -27.05 -11.96
CA VAL A 58 1.56 -25.93 -12.91
C VAL A 58 2.93 -25.24 -13.07
N THR A 59 3.31 -24.97 -14.32
CA THR A 59 4.60 -24.37 -14.70
C THR A 59 4.47 -22.89 -15.08
N ALA A 60 5.60 -22.18 -15.13
CA ALA A 60 5.69 -20.74 -15.40
C ALA A 60 4.87 -20.28 -16.62
N GLY A 61 4.28 -19.09 -16.53
CA GLY A 61 3.44 -18.47 -17.56
C GLY A 61 1.96 -18.85 -17.50
N ASN A 62 1.55 -19.70 -16.55
CA ASN A 62 0.19 -20.22 -16.43
C ASN A 62 -0.52 -19.71 -15.17
N ILE A 63 -1.83 -19.96 -15.10
CA ILE A 63 -2.72 -19.47 -14.04
C ILE A 63 -3.33 -20.68 -13.29
N ILE A 64 -3.34 -20.63 -11.96
CA ILE A 64 -4.15 -21.48 -11.10
C ILE A 64 -5.42 -20.71 -10.74
N HIS A 65 -6.55 -21.09 -11.33
CA HIS A 65 -7.88 -20.58 -10.98
C HIS A 65 -8.48 -21.42 -9.86
N VAL A 66 -8.80 -20.77 -8.76
CA VAL A 66 -9.42 -21.37 -7.58
C VAL A 66 -10.91 -21.02 -7.59
N ASN A 67 -11.74 -22.01 -7.93
CA ASN A 67 -13.20 -21.86 -7.95
C ASN A 67 -13.75 -21.38 -6.60
N ALA A 68 -15.00 -20.92 -6.58
CA ALA A 68 -15.70 -20.66 -5.34
C ALA A 68 -15.83 -21.94 -4.50
N GLY A 69 -15.57 -21.84 -3.19
CA GLY A 69 -15.60 -22.95 -2.26
C GLY A 69 -14.58 -22.82 -1.13
N THR A 70 -14.56 -23.82 -0.25
CA THR A 70 -13.56 -23.96 0.81
C THR A 70 -12.67 -25.16 0.54
N TYR A 71 -11.36 -24.93 0.59
CA TYR A 71 -10.29 -25.88 0.38
C TYR A 71 -9.55 -26.10 1.70
N THR A 72 -9.06 -27.30 1.95
CA THR A 72 -8.29 -27.62 3.18
C THR A 72 -6.93 -28.16 2.78
N GLU A 73 -5.88 -27.38 3.01
CA GLU A 73 -4.50 -27.77 2.73
C GLU A 73 -3.85 -28.31 4.00
N THR A 74 -3.27 -29.51 3.91
CA THR A 74 -2.50 -30.15 4.98
C THR A 74 -0.99 -30.15 4.71
N LEU A 75 -0.57 -29.59 3.58
CA LEU A 75 0.82 -29.54 3.09
C LEU A 75 1.14 -28.15 2.54
N GLN A 76 2.41 -27.75 2.64
CA GLN A 76 2.90 -26.48 2.11
C GLN A 76 2.79 -26.44 0.58
N CYS A 77 2.13 -25.42 0.05
CA CYS A 77 2.00 -25.15 -1.38
C CYS A 77 3.23 -24.37 -1.86
N ASN A 78 4.03 -24.95 -2.75
CA ASN A 78 5.25 -24.32 -3.28
C ASN A 78 4.95 -23.75 -4.67
N LEU A 79 4.74 -22.43 -4.77
CA LEU A 79 4.38 -21.77 -6.02
C LEU A 79 5.62 -21.53 -6.88
N ALA A 80 5.71 -22.25 -8.00
CA ALA A 80 6.76 -22.06 -9.00
C ALA A 80 6.81 -20.62 -9.54
N VAL A 81 7.99 -20.17 -9.99
CA VAL A 81 8.20 -18.85 -10.59
C VAL A 81 7.29 -18.67 -11.81
N GLY A 82 6.75 -17.46 -12.02
CA GLY A 82 5.88 -17.14 -13.15
C GLY A 82 4.48 -17.77 -13.14
N VAL A 83 4.06 -18.46 -12.07
CA VAL A 83 2.69 -19.01 -11.93
C VAL A 83 1.80 -18.04 -11.17
N ASN A 84 0.62 -17.74 -11.70
CA ASN A 84 -0.36 -16.87 -11.04
C ASN A 84 -1.38 -17.69 -10.23
N ILE A 85 -1.96 -17.08 -9.20
CA ILE A 85 -3.14 -17.60 -8.49
C ILE A 85 -4.23 -16.54 -8.57
N GLU A 86 -5.41 -16.93 -9.05
CA GLU A 86 -6.63 -16.13 -8.99
C GLU A 86 -7.75 -16.94 -8.34
N GLY A 87 -8.53 -16.31 -7.47
CA GLY A 87 -9.77 -16.88 -6.94
C GLY A 87 -11.01 -16.25 -7.58
N ALA A 88 -12.13 -16.96 -7.52
CA ALA A 88 -13.44 -16.43 -7.93
C ALA A 88 -13.92 -15.22 -7.09
N GLY A 89 -13.23 -14.90 -5.99
CA GLY A 89 -13.44 -13.73 -5.15
C GLY A 89 -13.16 -14.05 -3.69
N ARG A 90 -12.47 -13.16 -2.95
CA ARG A 90 -12.01 -13.44 -1.57
C ARG A 90 -13.12 -13.84 -0.61
N ALA A 91 -14.34 -13.35 -0.80
CA ALA A 91 -15.50 -13.72 0.03
C ALA A 91 -16.02 -15.16 -0.24
N THR A 92 -15.73 -15.73 -1.41
CA THR A 92 -16.26 -17.03 -1.86
C THR A 92 -15.19 -18.12 -2.03
N THR A 93 -13.92 -17.75 -2.13
CA THR A 93 -12.80 -18.66 -2.32
C THR A 93 -11.91 -18.66 -1.08
N ILE A 94 -11.95 -19.74 -0.31
CA ILE A 94 -11.30 -19.84 1.01
C ILE A 94 -10.34 -21.03 1.02
N ILE A 95 -9.05 -20.79 1.24
CA ILE A 95 -8.02 -21.81 1.42
C ILE A 95 -7.67 -21.85 2.91
N ARG A 96 -8.13 -22.91 3.59
CA ARG A 96 -7.93 -23.15 5.01
C ARG A 96 -6.69 -24.02 5.22
N SER A 97 -5.77 -23.57 6.06
CA SER A 97 -4.53 -24.29 6.34
C SER A 97 -4.64 -25.10 7.63
N ASN A 98 -4.50 -26.42 7.50
CA ASN A 98 -4.38 -27.37 8.60
C ASN A 98 -2.90 -27.70 8.93
N ILE A 99 -1.94 -27.06 8.25
CA ILE A 99 -0.51 -27.30 8.46
C ILE A 99 -0.14 -26.86 9.90
N THR A 100 0.52 -27.73 10.65
CA THR A 100 0.95 -27.49 12.04
C THR A 100 2.46 -27.48 12.17
N GLY A 101 2.96 -26.71 13.13
CA GLY A 101 4.37 -26.72 13.55
C GLY A 101 5.03 -25.36 13.45
N GLN A 102 6.14 -25.20 14.17
CA GLN A 102 6.95 -23.98 14.12
C GLN A 102 7.45 -23.73 12.68
N TRP A 103 7.35 -22.47 12.23
CA TRP A 103 7.65 -22.03 10.86
C TRP A 103 6.81 -22.68 9.73
N SER A 104 5.70 -23.36 10.07
CA SER A 104 4.77 -23.88 9.06
C SER A 104 4.22 -22.77 8.16
N THR A 105 4.43 -22.92 6.85
CA THR A 105 4.03 -21.94 5.82
C THR A 105 2.98 -22.54 4.90
N LEU A 106 1.91 -21.80 4.61
CA LEU A 106 0.89 -22.23 3.64
C LEU A 106 1.39 -22.11 2.20
N LEU A 107 1.85 -20.92 1.79
CA LEU A 107 2.23 -20.63 0.42
C LEU A 107 3.68 -20.10 0.32
N GLN A 108 4.59 -20.92 -0.20
CA GLN A 108 6.01 -20.58 -0.36
C GLN A 108 6.33 -20.17 -1.80
N LEU A 109 6.98 -19.02 -1.96
CA LEU A 109 7.51 -18.46 -3.20
C LEU A 109 9.04 -18.34 -3.09
N ASN A 110 9.73 -19.46 -2.95
CA ASN A 110 11.20 -19.50 -2.82
C ASN A 110 11.92 -19.50 -4.19
N SER A 111 13.01 -18.74 -4.32
CA SER A 111 13.94 -18.78 -5.46
C SER A 111 15.28 -18.14 -5.09
N GLY A 112 16.26 -18.22 -5.98
CA GLY A 112 17.48 -17.41 -5.85
C GLY A 112 17.18 -15.91 -5.92
N GLN A 113 18.06 -15.10 -5.33
CA GLN A 113 17.97 -13.64 -5.37
C GLN A 113 17.87 -13.10 -6.80
N ASN A 114 17.27 -11.92 -6.97
CA ASN A 114 17.08 -11.23 -8.25
C ASN A 114 16.22 -12.02 -9.27
N THR A 115 15.46 -13.03 -8.82
CA THR A 115 14.55 -13.78 -9.70
C THR A 115 13.36 -12.90 -10.08
N ASN A 116 13.13 -12.69 -11.38
CA ASN A 116 11.88 -12.09 -11.84
C ASN A 116 10.73 -13.10 -11.62
N GLY A 117 9.91 -12.87 -10.59
CA GLY A 117 8.71 -13.64 -10.33
C GLY A 117 7.72 -13.50 -11.49
N ASN A 118 7.31 -12.27 -11.78
CA ASN A 118 6.19 -11.93 -12.68
C ASN A 118 4.92 -12.72 -12.30
N GLN A 119 4.47 -12.53 -11.05
CA GLN A 119 3.36 -13.30 -10.45
C GLN A 119 2.34 -12.40 -9.79
N ARG A 120 1.07 -12.80 -9.88
CA ARG A 120 -0.05 -12.25 -9.13
C ARG A 120 -0.70 -13.34 -8.29
N ILE A 121 -1.00 -13.03 -7.03
CA ILE A 121 -1.87 -13.81 -6.14
C ILE A 121 -3.03 -12.91 -5.78
N SER A 122 -4.25 -13.29 -6.17
CA SER A 122 -5.41 -12.41 -5.97
C SER A 122 -6.76 -13.12 -5.81
N GLY A 123 -7.73 -12.43 -5.20
CA GLY A 123 -9.12 -12.89 -5.13
C GLY A 123 -9.36 -14.10 -4.23
N ILE A 124 -8.47 -14.37 -3.26
CA ILE A 124 -8.55 -15.51 -2.33
C ILE A 124 -8.57 -15.05 -0.87
N THR A 125 -9.27 -15.80 -0.01
CA THR A 125 -9.00 -15.80 1.44
C THR A 125 -8.05 -16.94 1.77
N ILE A 126 -7.00 -16.68 2.54
CA ILE A 126 -6.18 -17.70 3.20
C ILE A 126 -6.36 -17.62 4.72
N ASP A 127 -6.62 -18.75 5.37
CA ASP A 127 -6.96 -18.86 6.81
C ASP A 127 -6.01 -19.81 7.53
N GLY A 128 -5.19 -19.27 8.44
CA GLY A 128 -4.20 -19.99 9.24
C GLY A 128 -4.74 -20.68 10.50
N GLN A 129 -6.02 -20.47 10.83
CA GLN A 129 -6.73 -21.08 11.97
C GLN A 129 -6.07 -20.91 13.35
N TYR A 130 -5.42 -19.78 13.60
CA TYR A 130 -5.13 -19.34 14.97
C TYR A 130 -6.45 -19.02 15.70
N VAL A 131 -6.63 -19.66 16.86
CA VAL A 131 -7.70 -19.36 17.83
C VAL A 131 -7.10 -18.90 19.16
N SER A 132 -5.99 -19.49 19.59
CA SER A 132 -5.24 -19.10 20.79
C SER A 132 -3.79 -19.60 20.76
N GLU A 133 -2.97 -19.19 21.73
CA GLU A 133 -1.60 -19.72 21.92
C GLU A 133 -1.55 -21.24 22.14
N SER A 134 -2.62 -21.86 22.64
CA SER A 134 -2.74 -23.33 22.77
C SER A 134 -3.48 -24.01 21.61
N ASN A 135 -4.24 -23.25 20.82
CA ASN A 135 -4.95 -23.73 19.63
C ASN A 135 -4.61 -22.87 18.42
N ASN A 136 -3.49 -23.20 17.79
CA ASN A 136 -3.03 -22.62 16.53
C ASN A 136 -2.62 -23.72 15.56
N LYS A 137 -2.67 -23.42 14.26
CA LYS A 137 -2.23 -24.33 13.19
C LYS A 137 -1.01 -23.74 12.49
N THR A 138 -1.24 -22.90 11.48
CA THR A 138 -0.19 -22.47 10.55
C THR A 138 0.43 -21.16 10.99
N TRP A 139 1.76 -21.08 10.89
CA TRP A 139 2.51 -19.93 11.36
C TRP A 139 2.59 -18.80 10.35
N ILE A 140 2.73 -19.11 9.06
CA ILE A 140 2.98 -18.14 8.00
C ILE A 140 2.00 -18.33 6.84
N GLY A 141 1.38 -17.24 6.38
CA GLY A 141 0.50 -17.27 5.21
C GLY A 141 1.26 -17.39 3.90
N ILE A 142 2.01 -16.36 3.54
CA ILE A 142 2.78 -16.30 2.28
C ILE A 142 4.23 -15.91 2.59
N TRP A 143 5.21 -16.64 2.03
CA TRP A 143 6.62 -16.29 2.15
C TRP A 143 7.26 -16.17 0.76
N VAL A 144 7.64 -14.95 0.38
CA VAL A 144 8.34 -14.63 -0.86
C VAL A 144 9.83 -14.47 -0.55
N THR A 145 10.70 -15.22 -1.24
CA THR A 145 12.18 -15.18 -1.06
C THR A 145 12.87 -14.96 -2.40
N GLY A 146 13.68 -13.91 -2.49
CA GLY A 146 14.53 -13.58 -3.63
C GLY A 146 13.79 -13.14 -4.91
N ARG A 147 12.46 -12.94 -4.87
CA ARG A 147 11.62 -12.61 -6.04
C ARG A 147 11.30 -11.12 -6.15
N SER A 148 11.42 -10.62 -7.38
CA SER A 148 10.90 -9.34 -7.86
C SER A 148 9.57 -9.52 -8.62
N ASN A 149 8.82 -8.44 -8.80
CA ASN A 149 7.55 -8.40 -9.55
C ASN A 149 6.51 -9.42 -9.05
N VAL A 150 6.38 -9.56 -7.74
CA VAL A 150 5.32 -10.32 -7.07
C VAL A 150 4.25 -9.35 -6.58
N LEU A 151 3.01 -9.56 -7.05
CA LEU A 151 1.83 -8.77 -6.73
C LEU A 151 0.89 -9.61 -5.85
N ILE A 152 0.53 -9.11 -4.68
CA ILE A 152 -0.47 -9.74 -3.81
C ILE A 152 -1.58 -8.73 -3.59
N ASN A 153 -2.79 -9.02 -4.08
CA ASN A 153 -3.87 -8.05 -4.06
C ASN A 153 -5.28 -8.64 -3.96
N ASP A 154 -6.21 -7.86 -3.42
CA ASP A 154 -7.62 -8.25 -3.26
C ASP A 154 -7.81 -9.60 -2.52
N CYS A 155 -6.87 -9.94 -1.65
CA CYS A 155 -6.91 -11.11 -0.79
C CYS A 155 -7.45 -10.77 0.61
N SER A 156 -7.80 -11.82 1.36
CA SER A 156 -7.92 -11.77 2.82
C SER A 156 -6.89 -12.73 3.41
N ILE A 157 -6.09 -12.28 4.37
CA ILE A 157 -5.02 -13.08 5.01
C ILE A 157 -5.32 -13.08 6.50
N ILE A 158 -5.84 -14.20 7.02
CA ILE A 158 -6.47 -14.23 8.34
C ILE A 158 -5.90 -15.33 9.24
N ASN A 159 -5.84 -15.05 10.55
CA ASN A 159 -5.57 -16.01 11.61
C ASN A 159 -4.26 -16.82 11.46
N PHE A 160 -3.17 -16.26 10.95
CA PHE A 160 -1.87 -16.94 11.00
C PHE A 160 -1.23 -16.78 12.38
N ARG A 161 -0.65 -17.84 12.94
CA ARG A 161 -0.07 -17.77 14.29
C ARG A 161 1.00 -16.69 14.37
N ASP A 162 1.88 -16.60 13.38
CA ASP A 162 3.11 -15.81 13.46
C ASP A 162 3.13 -14.64 12.48
N ARG A 163 2.93 -14.86 11.17
CA ARG A 163 2.99 -13.81 10.13
C ARG A 163 1.95 -14.00 9.05
N GLY A 164 1.40 -12.91 8.53
CA GLY A 164 0.56 -12.93 7.33
C GLY A 164 1.41 -13.15 6.08
N VAL A 165 2.32 -12.23 5.80
CA VAL A 165 3.18 -12.24 4.59
C VAL A 165 4.62 -11.84 4.92
N ILE A 166 5.59 -12.51 4.30
CA ILE A 166 7.00 -12.11 4.28
C ILE A 166 7.41 -11.79 2.84
N PHE A 167 8.01 -10.63 2.62
CA PHE A 167 8.80 -10.29 1.45
C PHE A 167 10.27 -10.18 1.83
N ASP A 168 10.98 -11.28 1.67
CA ASP A 168 12.43 -11.36 1.78
C ASP A 168 13.03 -11.20 0.38
N GLY A 169 13.61 -10.04 0.12
CA GLY A 169 14.17 -9.68 -1.18
C GLY A 169 15.61 -10.14 -1.38
N ASN A 170 16.19 -10.77 -0.36
CA ASN A 170 17.59 -11.15 -0.35
C ASN A 170 17.78 -12.61 0.10
N ASN A 171 19.01 -13.11 0.06
CA ASN A 171 19.32 -14.49 0.45
C ASN A 171 20.30 -14.54 1.64
N VAL A 172 20.55 -13.41 2.30
CA VAL A 172 21.34 -13.30 3.52
C VAL A 172 20.37 -13.19 4.69
N THR A 173 20.51 -14.07 5.68
CA THR A 173 19.77 -13.97 6.95
C THR A 173 20.42 -12.91 7.83
N ASP A 174 19.60 -12.04 8.42
CA ASP A 174 20.00 -10.93 9.29
C ASP A 174 21.26 -10.14 8.82
N PRO A 175 21.28 -9.63 7.58
CA PRO A 175 22.40 -8.86 7.05
C PRO A 175 22.63 -7.60 7.89
N VAL A 176 23.82 -7.50 8.48
CA VAL A 176 24.24 -6.36 9.32
C VAL A 176 24.90 -5.24 8.51
N THR A 177 25.16 -5.47 7.21
CA THR A 177 25.62 -4.49 6.22
C THR A 177 24.71 -4.54 5.00
N ASP A 178 24.72 -3.49 4.17
CA ASP A 178 23.92 -3.42 2.94
C ASP A 178 24.13 -4.68 2.07
N PRO A 179 23.06 -5.48 1.80
CA PRO A 179 23.19 -6.72 1.02
C PRO A 179 23.48 -6.47 -0.47
N GLY A 180 23.45 -5.21 -0.94
CA GLY A 180 23.82 -4.78 -2.28
C GLY A 180 22.83 -5.16 -3.40
N ASN A 181 22.06 -6.23 -3.20
CA ASN A 181 21.05 -6.75 -4.12
C ASN A 181 19.66 -6.66 -3.46
N TYR A 182 18.67 -6.17 -4.22
CA TYR A 182 17.34 -5.85 -3.73
C TYR A 182 16.28 -6.42 -4.68
N ALA A 183 15.20 -6.97 -4.13
CA ALA A 183 14.00 -7.29 -4.91
C ALA A 183 13.25 -6.01 -5.29
N THR A 184 12.68 -5.98 -6.51
CA THR A 184 12.07 -4.80 -7.11
C THR A 184 10.66 -5.07 -7.63
N GLY A 185 9.83 -4.03 -7.78
CA GLY A 185 8.50 -4.12 -8.39
C GLY A 185 7.48 -4.96 -7.63
N ASN A 186 7.79 -5.40 -6.41
CA ASN A 186 6.86 -6.08 -5.52
C ASN A 186 5.77 -5.12 -5.03
N LYS A 187 4.51 -5.58 -4.98
CA LYS A 187 3.39 -4.77 -4.49
C LYS A 187 2.43 -5.57 -3.63
N PHE A 188 1.99 -4.99 -2.52
CA PHE A 188 1.00 -5.56 -1.61
C PHE A 188 -0.16 -4.56 -1.43
N TYR A 189 -1.31 -4.80 -2.08
CA TYR A 189 -2.36 -3.78 -2.14
C TYR A 189 -3.81 -4.27 -2.13
N ASN A 190 -4.73 -3.42 -1.66
CA ASN A 190 -6.17 -3.72 -1.54
C ASN A 190 -6.49 -4.98 -0.70
N ASN A 191 -5.57 -5.44 0.16
CA ASN A 191 -5.76 -6.65 0.97
C ASN A 191 -6.41 -6.35 2.32
N THR A 192 -7.06 -7.35 2.89
CA THR A 192 -7.46 -7.35 4.31
C THR A 192 -6.55 -8.32 5.06
N VAL A 193 -5.88 -7.87 6.12
CA VAL A 193 -5.05 -8.73 6.98
C VAL A 193 -5.56 -8.67 8.41
N LEU A 194 -5.81 -9.83 9.01
CA LEU A 194 -6.49 -9.96 10.30
C LEU A 194 -5.78 -10.98 11.20
N ASN A 195 -5.53 -10.64 12.47
CA ASN A 195 -5.04 -11.58 13.48
C ASN A 195 -3.83 -12.45 13.05
N SER A 196 -2.89 -11.86 12.31
CA SER A 196 -1.81 -12.57 11.61
C SER A 196 -0.42 -12.06 12.00
N ALA A 197 -0.26 -11.58 13.23
CA ALA A 197 1.00 -11.15 13.81
C ALA A 197 1.05 -11.43 15.32
N ALA A 198 2.22 -11.74 15.87
CA ALA A 198 2.42 -12.21 17.24
C ALA A 198 3.48 -11.40 18.00
N VAL A 199 3.44 -11.43 19.34
CA VAL A 199 4.60 -11.16 20.19
C VAL A 199 5.01 -12.41 20.95
N THR A 200 6.26 -12.82 20.79
CA THR A 200 6.94 -13.85 21.59
C THR A 200 7.99 -13.19 22.48
N ALA A 201 8.46 -13.89 23.52
CA ALA A 201 9.36 -13.33 24.54
C ALA A 201 10.68 -12.74 24.02
N ASN A 202 11.10 -13.10 22.79
CA ASN A 202 12.35 -12.64 22.19
C ASN A 202 12.13 -11.78 20.93
N TYR A 203 10.92 -11.77 20.36
CA TYR A 203 10.64 -11.13 19.06
C TYR A 203 9.13 -11.06 18.82
N GLY A 204 8.63 -9.91 18.35
CA GLY A 204 7.31 -9.78 17.76
C GLY A 204 7.37 -9.62 16.23
N SER A 205 6.32 -10.01 15.53
CA SER A 205 6.25 -10.12 14.07
C SER A 205 5.26 -9.15 13.42
N GLY A 206 5.30 -9.06 12.09
CA GLY A 206 4.40 -8.23 11.29
C GLY A 206 3.25 -9.02 10.67
N MET A 207 2.14 -8.33 10.37
CA MET A 207 1.12 -8.85 9.45
C MET A 207 1.70 -8.89 8.03
N ILE A 208 2.51 -7.89 7.69
CA ILE A 208 3.49 -7.93 6.62
C ILE A 208 4.89 -7.69 7.20
N ASN A 209 5.85 -8.50 6.75
CA ASN A 209 7.27 -8.42 7.06
C ASN A 209 8.05 -8.10 5.77
N ILE A 210 8.89 -7.05 5.75
CA ILE A 210 9.64 -6.63 4.55
C ILE A 210 11.14 -6.45 4.79
N GLY A 211 11.96 -7.01 3.88
CA GLY A 211 13.42 -6.85 3.89
C GLY A 211 14.03 -6.99 2.49
N GLY A 212 15.15 -6.33 2.24
CA GLY A 212 15.87 -6.35 0.96
C GLY A 212 15.04 -5.82 -0.23
N GLN A 213 14.20 -4.81 -0.02
CA GLN A 213 13.27 -4.30 -1.03
C GLN A 213 13.70 -2.95 -1.59
N GLN A 214 13.58 -2.78 -2.91
CA GLN A 214 13.76 -1.50 -3.59
C GLN A 214 12.52 -1.16 -4.44
N GLY A 215 11.90 -0.01 -4.17
CA GLY A 215 10.71 0.45 -4.88
C GLY A 215 9.45 -0.39 -4.64
N MET A 216 9.36 -1.09 -3.49
CA MET A 216 8.17 -1.85 -3.12
C MET A 216 7.02 -0.92 -2.71
N GLU A 217 5.79 -1.25 -3.09
CA GLU A 217 4.59 -0.48 -2.74
C GLU A 217 3.62 -1.27 -1.85
N ILE A 218 3.16 -0.67 -0.76
CA ILE A 218 2.18 -1.23 0.18
C ILE A 218 1.01 -0.23 0.30
N TYR A 219 -0.16 -0.51 -0.31
CA TYR A 219 -1.24 0.48 -0.34
C TYR A 219 -2.68 -0.02 -0.35
N GLY A 220 -3.63 0.79 0.12
CA GLY A 220 -5.05 0.45 0.10
C GLY A 220 -5.43 -0.74 0.99
N ASN A 221 -4.55 -1.16 1.91
CA ASN A 221 -4.77 -2.33 2.75
C ASN A 221 -5.49 -1.97 4.05
N THR A 222 -6.27 -2.91 4.58
CA THR A 222 -6.83 -2.86 5.94
C THR A 222 -6.15 -3.92 6.80
N MET A 223 -5.36 -3.49 7.79
CA MET A 223 -4.61 -4.37 8.69
C MET A 223 -5.11 -4.19 10.11
N ILE A 224 -5.59 -5.26 10.76
CA ILE A 224 -6.23 -5.19 12.08
C ILE A 224 -5.63 -6.24 13.01
N GLN A 225 -4.79 -5.82 13.96
CA GLN A 225 -4.11 -6.65 14.94
C GLN A 225 -4.47 -6.23 16.38
N ASN A 226 -5.69 -6.58 16.81
CA ASN A 226 -6.20 -6.26 18.15
C ASN A 226 -6.97 -7.41 18.81
N GLN A 227 -6.88 -8.63 18.27
CA GLN A 227 -7.74 -9.76 18.67
C GLN A 227 -7.11 -10.67 19.73
N ARG A 228 -5.80 -10.56 19.97
CA ARG A 228 -5.09 -11.45 20.91
C ARG A 228 -5.11 -10.90 22.32
N VAL A 229 -4.92 -11.80 23.29
CA VAL A 229 -4.73 -11.46 24.71
C VAL A 229 -3.53 -10.52 24.90
N ALA A 230 -3.45 -9.93 26.10
CA ALA A 230 -2.45 -8.91 26.37
C ALA A 230 -1.01 -9.38 26.12
N PHE A 231 -0.16 -8.49 25.60
CA PHE A 231 1.24 -8.76 25.28
C PHE A 231 1.47 -9.94 24.30
N LYS A 232 0.49 -10.24 23.42
CA LYS A 232 0.60 -11.28 22.36
C LYS A 232 0.26 -10.80 20.96
N ASN A 233 -0.21 -9.56 20.80
CA ASN A 233 -0.44 -8.95 19.48
C ASN A 233 0.89 -8.50 18.88
N GLY A 234 1.22 -8.97 17.67
CA GLY A 234 2.25 -8.34 16.85
C GLY A 234 1.76 -7.04 16.20
N TRP A 235 2.40 -6.64 15.11
CA TRP A 235 2.21 -5.31 14.51
C TRP A 235 1.75 -5.37 13.05
N PRO A 236 1.08 -4.34 12.52
CA PRO A 236 0.69 -4.28 11.11
C PRO A 236 1.88 -4.43 10.14
N ILE A 237 2.91 -3.60 10.25
CA ILE A 237 4.07 -3.61 9.33
C ILE A 237 5.35 -3.74 10.14
N LYS A 238 6.21 -4.70 9.78
CA LYS A 238 7.52 -4.89 10.42
C LYS A 238 8.63 -5.11 9.40
N TYR A 239 9.86 -4.79 9.76
CA TYR A 239 11.05 -5.23 9.02
C TYR A 239 11.22 -6.75 9.03
N TRP A 240 12.02 -7.26 8.12
CA TRP A 240 12.53 -8.63 8.04
C TRP A 240 14.01 -8.57 7.68
N ASP A 241 14.84 -9.48 8.20
CA ASP A 241 16.29 -9.53 7.91
C ASP A 241 16.96 -8.15 7.97
N ASN A 242 16.80 -7.46 9.11
CA ASN A 242 17.28 -6.08 9.38
C ASN A 242 16.81 -4.99 8.40
N GLY A 243 15.75 -5.24 7.63
CA GLY A 243 15.14 -4.28 6.73
C GLY A 243 15.94 -4.14 5.43
N TRP A 244 16.66 -3.04 5.26
CA TRP A 244 17.26 -2.62 3.97
C TRP A 244 16.19 -2.29 2.94
N LEU A 245 15.71 -1.04 3.00
CA LEU A 245 14.56 -0.56 2.23
C LEU A 245 14.94 0.71 1.47
N LYS A 246 14.82 0.67 0.14
CA LYS A 246 15.27 1.74 -0.76
C LYS A 246 14.12 2.23 -1.66
N GLY A 247 13.67 3.46 -1.51
CA GLY A 247 12.60 4.01 -2.37
C GLY A 247 11.22 3.35 -2.20
N CYS A 248 11.00 2.63 -1.09
CA CYS A 248 9.74 1.95 -0.81
C CYS A 248 8.62 2.94 -0.45
N LYS A 249 7.36 2.57 -0.66
CA LYS A 249 6.19 3.43 -0.39
C LYS A 249 5.10 2.69 0.39
N ILE A 250 4.60 3.31 1.45
CA ILE A 250 3.51 2.79 2.31
C ILE A 250 2.41 3.84 2.34
N TYR A 251 1.32 3.64 1.60
CA TYR A 251 0.32 4.70 1.43
C TYR A 251 -1.15 4.28 1.41
N ASN A 252 -2.04 5.17 1.83
CA ASN A 252 -3.49 4.96 1.82
C ASN A 252 -3.94 3.65 2.51
N ASN A 253 -3.25 3.22 3.57
CA ASN A 253 -3.60 2.04 4.38
C ASN A 253 -4.36 2.43 5.66
N THR A 254 -5.16 1.50 6.18
CA THR A 254 -5.71 1.57 7.54
C THR A 254 -5.02 0.53 8.42
N LEU A 255 -4.21 1.00 9.37
CA LEU A 255 -3.43 0.18 10.30
C LEU A 255 -4.01 0.29 11.71
N THR A 256 -4.63 -0.79 12.20
CA THR A 256 -5.25 -0.87 13.52
C THR A 256 -4.50 -1.84 14.40
N LYS A 257 -4.01 -1.39 15.56
CA LYS A 257 -3.39 -2.23 16.59
C LYS A 257 -4.04 -2.01 17.96
N ALA A 258 -3.97 -3.02 18.83
CA ALA A 258 -4.36 -2.89 20.23
C ALA A 258 -3.65 -1.70 20.93
N ALA A 259 -4.40 -0.96 21.76
CA ALA A 259 -3.83 0.09 22.61
C ALA A 259 -2.61 -0.43 23.38
N TYR A 260 -1.52 0.33 23.41
CA TYR A 260 -0.30 -0.07 24.09
C TYR A 260 -0.55 -0.39 25.57
N GLN A 261 -0.10 -1.56 26.02
CA GLN A 261 -0.53 -2.14 27.30
C GLN A 261 0.51 -2.02 28.41
N GLY A 262 1.77 -1.79 28.05
CA GLY A 262 2.85 -1.61 29.01
C GLY A 262 2.76 -0.29 29.78
N SER A 263 3.30 -0.31 30.98
CA SER A 263 3.56 0.88 31.79
C SER A 263 4.86 1.58 31.41
N TYR A 264 5.84 0.86 30.86
CA TYR A 264 7.13 1.39 30.37
C TYR A 264 7.48 0.79 28.99
N PRO A 265 8.07 1.58 28.05
CA PRO A 265 8.41 1.09 26.71
C PRO A 265 9.17 -0.25 26.70
N GLY A 266 8.69 -1.20 25.91
CA GLY A 266 9.24 -2.56 25.82
C GLY A 266 8.76 -3.56 26.89
N GLU A 267 7.87 -3.16 27.82
CA GLU A 267 7.31 -4.06 28.83
C GLU A 267 6.70 -5.33 28.20
N ASN A 268 7.11 -6.50 28.71
CA ASN A 268 6.66 -7.83 28.24
C ASN A 268 6.80 -8.03 26.71
N SER A 269 7.76 -7.35 26.08
CA SER A 269 8.00 -7.32 24.63
C SER A 269 6.89 -6.65 23.80
N ASP A 270 5.97 -5.91 24.42
CA ASP A 270 5.01 -5.02 23.72
C ASP A 270 5.62 -3.64 23.48
N TRP A 271 5.23 -3.04 22.35
CA TRP A 271 5.70 -1.74 21.89
C TRP A 271 4.54 -0.97 21.24
N ASP A 272 4.63 0.36 21.25
CA ASP A 272 3.56 1.24 20.79
C ASP A 272 3.48 1.37 19.25
N PHE A 273 4.49 0.91 18.51
CA PHE A 273 4.55 1.02 17.06
C PHE A 273 3.53 0.17 16.31
N ALA A 274 3.13 0.64 15.14
CA ALA A 274 2.35 -0.06 14.13
C ALA A 274 3.15 -0.33 12.84
N ILE A 275 4.19 0.47 12.61
CA ILE A 275 5.20 0.33 11.58
C ILE A 275 6.56 0.37 12.28
N GLU A 276 7.39 -0.67 12.12
CA GLU A 276 8.79 -0.68 12.60
C GLU A 276 9.70 -1.11 11.44
N LEU A 277 10.58 -0.22 10.97
CA LEU A 277 11.41 -0.44 9.78
C LEU A 277 12.87 -0.02 9.97
N PHE A 278 13.79 -0.82 9.42
CA PHE A 278 15.24 -0.70 9.66
C PHE A 278 16.02 -0.47 8.35
N ASN A 279 17.11 0.30 8.42
CA ASN A 279 18.03 0.63 7.33
C ASN A 279 17.33 1.26 6.12
N ILE A 280 17.01 2.56 6.26
CA ILE A 280 16.06 3.28 5.40
C ILE A 280 16.77 4.27 4.47
N GLU A 281 16.45 4.24 3.18
CA GLU A 281 16.77 5.29 2.20
C GLU A 281 15.56 5.57 1.28
N GLY A 282 15.18 6.84 1.10
CA GLY A 282 14.09 7.23 0.19
C GLY A 282 12.69 6.67 0.49
N LEU A 283 12.37 6.31 1.73
CA LEU A 283 11.05 5.75 2.10
C LEU A 283 9.95 6.83 2.07
N GLU A 284 8.78 6.51 1.54
CA GLU A 284 7.60 7.38 1.63
C GLU A 284 6.49 6.72 2.46
N ILE A 285 5.89 7.45 3.41
CA ILE A 285 4.74 6.99 4.20
C ILE A 285 3.65 8.06 4.15
N TYR A 286 2.53 7.84 3.46
CA TYR A 286 1.50 8.88 3.32
C TYR A 286 0.04 8.45 3.19
N GLY A 287 -0.89 9.34 3.58
CA GLY A 287 -2.33 9.09 3.47
C GLY A 287 -2.85 7.92 4.33
N ASN A 288 -2.04 7.40 5.25
CA ASN A 288 -2.43 6.28 6.10
C ASN A 288 -3.22 6.76 7.33
N THR A 289 -4.12 5.91 7.82
CA THR A 289 -4.69 6.02 9.18
C THR A 289 -4.02 4.97 10.06
N ILE A 290 -3.32 5.40 11.12
CA ILE A 290 -2.41 4.56 11.92
C ILE A 290 -2.77 4.67 13.40
N GLN A 291 -3.11 3.53 14.02
CA GLN A 291 -3.19 3.39 15.48
C GLN A 291 -1.92 2.74 16.02
N GLY A 292 -1.16 3.50 16.80
CA GLY A 292 0.22 3.18 17.19
C GLY A 292 1.22 4.10 16.47
N SER A 293 2.50 3.97 16.80
CA SER A 293 3.57 4.83 16.30
C SER A 293 4.18 4.35 14.97
N ILE A 294 4.93 5.22 14.29
CA ILE A 294 5.86 4.86 13.21
C ILE A 294 7.27 4.90 13.80
N ASP A 295 7.95 3.76 13.84
CA ASP A 295 9.33 3.66 14.29
C ASP A 295 10.28 3.37 13.12
N LEU A 296 11.30 4.23 12.93
CA LEU A 296 12.28 4.10 11.85
C LEU A 296 13.72 4.14 12.38
N ASN A 297 14.47 3.10 12.03
CA ASN A 297 15.80 2.79 12.52
C ASN A 297 16.88 2.95 11.43
N TYR A 298 17.96 3.67 11.72
CA TYR A 298 19.11 3.91 10.81
C TYR A 298 18.73 4.59 9.48
N ASN A 299 18.23 5.82 9.58
CA ASN A 299 17.64 6.57 8.47
C ASN A 299 18.69 7.43 7.75
N ARG A 300 18.99 7.09 6.50
CA ARG A 300 20.06 7.69 5.69
C ARG A 300 19.50 8.27 4.40
N LYS A 301 20.04 9.39 3.95
CA LYS A 301 19.62 9.95 2.67
C LYS A 301 20.01 9.05 1.48
N GLY A 302 21.18 8.40 1.56
CA GLY A 302 21.72 7.60 0.47
C GLY A 302 21.81 8.41 -0.83
N ALA A 303 21.32 7.82 -1.93
CA ALA A 303 21.21 8.49 -3.24
C ALA A 303 19.89 9.26 -3.44
N TYR A 304 18.98 9.26 -2.46
CA TYR A 304 17.65 9.86 -2.57
C TYR A 304 17.63 11.34 -2.15
N ALA A 305 16.50 12.02 -2.32
CA ALA A 305 16.35 13.41 -1.88
C ALA A 305 16.29 13.52 -0.33
N PHE A 306 15.71 12.51 0.33
CA PHE A 306 15.42 12.39 1.76
C PHE A 306 15.71 10.97 2.24
N CYS A 307 15.87 10.74 3.55
CA CYS A 307 15.88 9.36 4.10
C CYS A 307 14.46 8.77 4.15
N ALA A 308 13.53 9.54 4.69
CA ALA A 308 12.11 9.24 4.66
C ALA A 308 11.30 10.54 4.49
N TRP A 309 10.15 10.43 3.83
CA TRP A 309 9.14 11.47 3.72
C TRP A 309 7.83 10.93 4.29
N ILE A 310 7.45 11.41 5.47
CA ILE A 310 6.26 10.98 6.21
C ILE A 310 5.26 12.12 6.13
N HIS A 311 4.18 11.95 5.35
CA HIS A 311 3.26 13.05 5.12
C HIS A 311 1.78 12.70 4.96
N ASN A 312 0.88 13.63 5.26
CA ASN A 312 -0.58 13.44 5.12
C ASN A 312 -1.15 12.21 5.86
N ASN A 313 -0.51 11.72 6.92
CA ASN A 313 -1.03 10.60 7.73
C ASN A 313 -1.88 11.12 8.89
N ILE A 314 -2.84 10.30 9.32
CA ILE A 314 -3.54 10.44 10.61
C ILE A 314 -2.95 9.40 11.56
N VAL A 315 -2.32 9.84 12.64
CA VAL A 315 -1.62 8.99 13.61
C VAL A 315 -2.22 9.17 15.00
N GLY A 316 -2.45 8.07 15.71
CA GLY A 316 -3.01 8.06 17.07
C GLY A 316 -4.43 7.52 17.13
N ARG A 317 -5.26 8.07 18.04
CA ARG A 317 -6.58 7.49 18.38
C ARG A 317 -7.66 8.56 18.56
N SER A 318 -8.91 8.16 18.38
CA SER A 318 -10.09 8.98 18.72
C SER A 318 -10.24 9.19 20.24
N ILE A 319 -9.76 8.25 21.05
CA ILE A 319 -9.73 8.30 22.51
C ILE A 319 -8.28 8.04 22.93
N ALA A 320 -7.73 8.91 23.79
CA ALA A 320 -6.38 8.74 24.34
C ALA A 320 -6.24 7.41 25.10
N ASN A 321 -5.10 6.74 24.89
CA ASN A 321 -4.73 5.58 25.70
C ASN A 321 -4.31 6.08 27.10
N PRO A 322 -4.71 5.45 28.22
CA PRO A 322 -4.14 5.78 29.54
C PRO A 322 -2.62 5.58 29.62
N ASN A 323 -2.06 4.65 28.84
CA ASN A 323 -0.60 4.48 28.72
C ASN A 323 -0.01 5.40 27.64
N PHE A 324 1.31 5.55 27.68
CA PHE A 324 2.11 6.28 26.70
C PHE A 324 1.95 5.70 25.27
N GLU A 325 1.68 6.52 24.26
CA GLU A 325 1.74 6.13 22.83
C GLU A 325 2.38 7.23 21.97
N SER A 326 3.41 6.91 21.20
CA SER A 326 4.13 7.83 20.32
C SER A 326 3.43 8.03 18.96
N GLY A 327 3.76 9.11 18.27
CA GLY A 327 3.42 9.36 16.87
C GLY A 327 4.49 8.82 15.92
N ILE A 328 5.68 9.45 15.95
CA ILE A 328 6.87 9.02 15.20
C ILE A 328 8.06 8.88 16.16
N ILE A 329 8.80 7.78 16.03
CA ILE A 329 10.05 7.47 16.72
C ILE A 329 11.14 7.33 15.65
N LEU A 330 12.29 7.96 15.88
CA LEU A 330 13.42 7.98 14.95
C LEU A 330 14.68 7.59 15.70
N GLU A 331 15.09 6.34 15.58
CA GLU A 331 16.19 5.79 16.35
C GLU A 331 17.55 5.95 15.66
N PHE A 332 18.59 6.14 16.48
CA PHE A 332 19.97 6.27 16.02
C PHE A 332 20.16 7.47 15.07
N ARG A 333 20.50 7.21 13.80
CA ARG A 333 20.87 8.18 12.78
C ARG A 333 19.63 8.59 12.03
N THR A 334 19.44 9.90 11.84
CA THR A 334 18.42 10.40 10.91
C THR A 334 18.94 11.60 10.12
N GLU A 335 18.96 11.47 8.80
CA GLU A 335 19.49 12.47 7.88
C GLU A 335 18.46 12.87 6.83
N HIS A 336 18.19 14.17 6.66
CA HIS A 336 17.26 14.69 5.66
C HIS A 336 15.87 14.02 5.71
N ILE A 337 15.32 13.79 6.91
CA ILE A 337 13.93 13.37 7.04
C ILE A 337 12.99 14.57 6.79
N LEU A 338 11.86 14.30 6.13
CA LEU A 338 10.78 15.25 5.93
C LEU A 338 9.52 14.73 6.62
N ILE A 339 9.04 15.45 7.64
CA ILE A 339 7.79 15.11 8.34
C ILE A 339 6.83 16.29 8.17
N GLU A 340 5.77 16.11 7.38
CA GLU A 340 4.86 17.20 7.06
C GLU A 340 3.40 16.84 6.79
N HIS A 341 2.48 17.79 6.98
CA HIS A 341 1.06 17.61 6.69
C HIS A 341 0.37 16.47 7.47
N ASN A 342 1.00 15.90 8.50
CA ASN A 342 0.43 14.86 9.34
C ASN A 342 -0.47 15.43 10.45
N VAL A 343 -1.43 14.64 10.89
CA VAL A 343 -2.26 14.89 12.07
C VAL A 343 -1.96 13.82 13.11
N PHE A 344 -1.31 14.20 14.19
CA PHE A 344 -1.17 13.41 15.41
C PHE A 344 -2.35 13.76 16.32
N ASN A 345 -3.16 12.77 16.73
CA ASN A 345 -4.30 13.01 17.63
C ASN A 345 -4.30 12.02 18.79
N ASN A 346 -4.29 12.56 20.02
CA ASN A 346 -4.10 11.80 21.24
C ASN A 346 -2.88 10.86 21.14
N THR A 347 -1.69 11.44 21.03
CA THR A 347 -0.40 10.77 21.22
C THR A 347 0.31 11.40 22.42
N SER A 348 1.07 10.64 23.20
CA SER A 348 1.88 11.18 24.30
C SER A 348 3.09 11.95 23.80
N SER A 349 3.69 11.44 22.72
CA SER A 349 4.76 12.13 22.02
C SER A 349 4.47 12.27 20.54
N GLY A 350 4.69 13.44 19.96
CA GLY A 350 4.45 13.69 18.52
C GLY A 350 5.54 13.11 17.64
N VAL A 351 6.72 13.76 17.62
CA VAL A 351 7.94 13.27 16.95
C VAL A 351 9.07 13.18 17.97
N GLN A 352 9.73 12.02 18.05
CA GLN A 352 10.89 11.81 18.92
C GLN A 352 12.10 11.34 18.12
N PHE A 353 13.26 11.94 18.37
CA PHE A 353 14.54 11.39 17.95
C PHE A 353 15.19 10.69 19.15
N ASN A 354 15.28 9.36 19.09
CA ASN A 354 15.85 8.51 20.14
C ASN A 354 17.34 8.31 19.87
N THR A 355 18.15 9.17 20.49
CA THR A 355 19.61 9.14 20.36
C THR A 355 20.26 8.29 21.46
N ARG A 356 21.41 7.73 21.13
CA ARG A 356 22.23 6.84 21.97
C ARG A 356 23.69 7.29 21.93
N THR A 357 24.57 6.75 22.79
CA THR A 357 25.99 7.16 22.76
C THR A 357 26.65 7.01 21.40
N VAL A 358 27.67 7.83 21.13
CA VAL A 358 28.41 7.82 19.85
C VAL A 358 29.00 6.44 19.50
N ASN A 359 29.22 5.60 20.52
CA ASN A 359 29.73 4.23 20.40
C ASN A 359 28.63 3.16 20.37
N GLN A 360 27.38 3.51 20.69
CA GLN A 360 26.23 2.59 20.74
C GLN A 360 25.52 2.55 19.38
N ASN A 361 26.01 1.67 18.53
CA ASN A 361 25.52 1.39 17.19
C ASN A 361 24.38 0.34 17.12
N GLY A 362 23.75 0.03 18.26
CA GLY A 362 22.73 -1.03 18.36
C GLY A 362 23.22 -2.44 17.98
N GLY A 363 24.54 -2.66 17.90
CA GLY A 363 25.14 -3.89 17.38
C GLY A 363 25.44 -3.90 15.88
N TYR A 364 25.06 -2.86 15.13
CA TYR A 364 25.19 -2.82 13.66
C TYR A 364 26.48 -2.10 13.22
N PRO A 365 27.34 -2.71 12.37
CA PRO A 365 28.44 -1.99 11.74
C PRO A 365 27.89 -0.85 10.87
N ASN A 366 28.69 0.19 10.56
CA ASN A 366 28.20 1.23 9.66
C ASN A 366 28.21 0.71 8.20
N PRO A 367 27.05 0.44 7.55
CA PRO A 367 27.01 0.06 6.13
C PRO A 367 27.60 1.11 5.19
N GLY A 368 27.65 2.38 5.59
CA GLY A 368 28.27 3.46 4.81
C GLY A 368 29.80 3.57 4.96
N GLY A 369 30.40 2.78 5.86
CA GLY A 369 31.83 2.88 6.21
C GLY A 369 32.18 4.08 7.10
N GLY A 370 33.07 3.85 8.08
CA GLY A 370 33.59 4.87 9.02
C GLY A 370 32.55 5.39 10.03
N THR A 371 32.91 5.55 11.30
CA THR A 371 31.99 6.17 12.28
C THR A 371 31.86 7.67 11.98
N PRO A 372 30.68 8.21 11.62
CA PRO A 372 30.60 9.63 11.27
C PRO A 372 30.73 10.52 12.51
N ALA A 373 30.89 11.83 12.31
CA ALA A 373 30.93 12.78 13.42
C ALA A 373 29.66 12.65 14.27
N GLY A 374 29.81 12.47 15.59
CA GLY A 374 28.70 12.18 16.49
C GLY A 374 28.20 10.73 16.50
N GLY A 375 28.91 9.80 15.87
CA GLY A 375 28.61 8.37 15.98
C GLY A 375 27.37 7.93 15.22
N PHE A 376 26.66 6.93 15.76
CA PHE A 376 25.45 6.41 15.15
C PHE A 376 24.20 7.25 15.46
N SER A 377 24.31 8.29 16.29
CA SER A 377 23.18 9.11 16.76
C SER A 377 23.23 10.55 16.25
N TYR A 378 23.52 10.69 14.95
CA TYR A 378 23.68 11.97 14.28
C TYR A 378 22.37 12.40 13.60
N LEU A 379 22.00 13.66 13.81
CA LEU A 379 20.81 14.30 13.22
C LEU A 379 21.25 15.40 12.25
N LEU A 380 20.98 15.19 10.96
CA LEU A 380 21.50 16.05 9.88
C LEU A 380 20.37 16.59 8.99
N ASN A 381 20.21 17.92 8.91
CA ASN A 381 19.30 18.61 7.98
C ASN A 381 17.85 18.08 7.99
N ASN A 382 17.33 17.77 9.18
CA ASN A 382 15.98 17.21 9.37
C ASN A 382 14.91 18.32 9.40
N VAL A 383 13.73 18.04 8.85
CA VAL A 383 12.62 19.02 8.75
C VAL A 383 11.32 18.45 9.31
N ILE A 384 10.72 19.16 10.27
CA ILE A 384 9.38 18.88 10.80
C ILE A 384 8.53 20.12 10.57
N ARG A 385 7.60 20.07 9.63
CA ARG A 385 6.81 21.25 9.25
C ARG A 385 5.37 21.00 8.91
N ASN A 386 4.50 22.01 9.01
CA ASN A 386 3.10 21.88 8.59
C ASN A 386 2.41 20.66 9.22
N ASN A 387 2.63 20.32 10.50
CA ASN A 387 1.92 19.22 11.18
C ASN A 387 0.98 19.74 12.28
N LEU A 388 -0.13 19.03 12.51
CA LEU A 388 -1.03 19.23 13.64
C LEU A 388 -0.75 18.16 14.70
N PHE A 389 -0.32 18.60 15.87
CA PHE A 389 -0.17 17.79 17.07
C PHE A 389 -1.31 18.15 18.02
N SER A 390 -2.40 17.40 17.91
CA SER A 390 -3.65 17.61 18.64
C SER A 390 -3.76 16.70 19.86
N ASN A 391 -4.11 17.28 21.01
CA ASN A 391 -4.28 16.56 22.28
C ASN A 391 -3.04 15.76 22.72
N ILE A 392 -1.84 16.35 22.66
CA ILE A 392 -0.63 15.70 23.17
C ILE A 392 -0.74 15.56 24.70
N TYR A 393 -0.56 14.36 25.24
CA TYR A 393 -1.03 14.01 26.60
C TYR A 393 0.02 13.31 27.47
N GLN A 394 -0.01 13.54 28.78
CA GLN A 394 1.00 13.01 29.70
C GLN A 394 0.84 11.50 29.97
N GLY A 395 -0.40 10.99 29.95
CA GLY A 395 -0.69 9.57 30.10
C GLY A 395 -0.33 9.05 31.49
N ASN A 396 0.25 7.85 31.55
CA ASN A 396 0.66 7.21 32.81
C ASN A 396 1.88 7.86 33.49
N GLY A 397 2.43 8.95 32.93
CA GLY A 397 3.59 9.66 33.46
C GLY A 397 4.94 9.03 33.15
N VAL A 398 4.99 7.94 32.38
CA VAL A 398 6.22 7.24 31.99
C VAL A 398 6.61 7.62 30.56
N GLY A 399 7.90 7.87 30.33
CA GLY A 399 8.43 8.35 29.05
C GLY A 399 8.42 9.88 28.93
N THR A 400 8.93 10.39 27.81
CA THR A 400 9.11 11.84 27.57
C THR A 400 7.95 12.40 26.75
N ALA A 401 6.77 12.57 27.37
CA ALA A 401 5.59 13.12 26.72
C ALA A 401 5.83 14.58 26.27
N THR A 402 5.63 14.88 24.98
CA THR A 402 6.07 16.13 24.33
C THR A 402 5.52 16.29 22.91
N GLY A 403 5.46 17.50 22.36
CA GLY A 403 5.15 17.69 20.95
C GLY A 403 6.27 17.17 20.04
N ILE A 404 7.47 17.73 20.20
CA ILE A 404 8.67 17.34 19.46
C ILE A 404 9.83 17.22 20.45
N ALA A 405 10.60 16.13 20.41
CA ALA A 405 11.79 15.99 21.26
C ALA A 405 12.97 15.37 20.54
N VAL A 406 14.15 15.73 21.04
CA VAL A 406 15.34 14.91 20.93
C VAL A 406 15.61 14.34 22.31
N ILE A 407 15.69 13.02 22.45
CA ILE A 407 15.95 12.32 23.71
C ILE A 407 17.24 11.50 23.63
N SER A 408 17.87 11.25 24.77
CA SER A 408 19.08 10.42 24.89
C SER A 408 18.81 9.25 25.83
N GLU A 409 19.05 8.02 25.38
CA GLU A 409 18.75 6.81 26.16
C GLU A 409 19.91 6.32 27.02
N SER A 410 21.13 6.85 26.83
CA SER A 410 22.35 6.30 27.45
C SER A 410 23.33 7.35 27.98
N GLY A 411 22.80 8.45 28.51
CA GLY A 411 23.53 9.50 29.23
C GLY A 411 24.11 10.59 28.31
N ASN A 412 24.73 10.19 27.20
CA ASN A 412 25.36 11.04 26.21
C ASN A 412 25.07 10.38 24.83
N ASP A 413 24.70 11.00 23.72
CA ASP A 413 24.31 12.39 23.46
C ASP A 413 23.75 12.57 22.02
N PRO A 414 22.76 13.47 21.75
CA PRO A 414 22.38 13.85 20.39
C PRO A 414 23.34 14.85 19.72
N GLN A 415 23.79 14.53 18.52
CA GLN A 415 24.66 15.40 17.73
C GLN A 415 23.86 15.99 16.55
N ILE A 416 23.38 17.23 16.71
CA ILE A 416 22.45 17.90 15.79
C ILE A 416 23.18 18.92 14.92
N ASN A 417 22.99 18.83 13.61
CA ASN A 417 23.41 19.84 12.65
C ASN A 417 22.33 20.04 11.59
N GLY A 418 21.56 21.12 11.69
CA GLY A 418 20.41 21.35 10.82
C GLY A 418 19.17 20.63 11.33
N LEU A 419 18.33 21.36 12.07
CA LEU A 419 17.00 20.91 12.43
C LEU A 419 16.03 22.09 12.28
N ASP A 420 15.14 21.98 11.30
CA ASP A 420 14.11 22.97 10.99
C ASP A 420 12.75 22.51 11.51
N ILE A 421 12.18 23.24 12.47
CA ILE A 421 10.85 23.01 13.03
C ILE A 421 10.00 24.24 12.71
N TYR A 422 9.05 24.14 11.77
CA TYR A 422 8.25 25.32 11.42
C TYR A 422 6.82 25.06 10.97
N ASN A 423 5.94 26.06 11.13
CA ASN A 423 4.52 25.94 10.75
C ASN A 423 3.82 24.72 11.40
N ASN A 424 4.18 24.33 12.62
CA ASN A 424 3.46 23.27 13.34
C ASN A 424 2.48 23.87 14.34
N THR A 425 1.29 23.28 14.48
CA THR A 425 0.36 23.59 15.60
C THR A 425 0.46 22.47 16.63
N ILE A 426 0.96 22.80 17.82
CA ILE A 426 1.21 21.84 18.90
C ILE A 426 0.34 22.18 20.12
N VAL A 427 -0.60 21.31 20.45
CA VAL A 427 -1.60 21.56 21.51
C VAL A 427 -1.62 20.42 22.52
N ALA A 428 -1.31 20.76 23.77
CA ALA A 428 -1.44 19.85 24.90
C ALA A 428 -2.91 19.51 25.20
N LYS A 429 -3.15 18.31 25.70
CA LYS A 429 -4.48 17.83 26.10
C LYS A 429 -4.93 18.54 27.38
N ALA A 430 -6.03 19.26 27.31
CA ALA A 430 -6.61 19.91 28.49
C ALA A 430 -6.92 18.87 29.58
N GLY A 431 -6.43 19.11 30.81
CA GLY A 431 -6.57 18.22 31.96
C GLY A 431 -5.54 17.09 32.07
N ASP A 432 -4.73 16.86 31.04
CA ASP A 432 -3.65 15.84 31.01
C ASP A 432 -2.43 16.35 30.22
N ALA A 433 -2.06 17.61 30.44
CA ALA A 433 -1.05 18.30 29.66
C ALA A 433 0.38 17.82 30.03
N PRO A 434 1.25 17.53 29.04
CA PRO A 434 2.66 17.30 29.29
C PRO A 434 3.37 18.57 29.78
N TRP A 435 4.58 18.37 30.31
CA TRP A 435 5.41 19.47 30.82
C TRP A 435 6.00 20.34 29.72
N ILE A 436 6.45 19.75 28.61
CA ILE A 436 7.27 20.45 27.60
C ILE A 436 6.67 20.25 26.20
N GLY A 437 6.61 21.34 25.41
CA GLY A 437 6.11 21.31 24.02
C GLY A 437 7.17 20.91 22.99
N ILE A 438 8.37 21.48 23.09
CA ILE A 438 9.54 21.16 22.26
C ILE A 438 10.74 20.99 23.20
N ASP A 439 11.36 19.80 23.21
CA ASP A 439 12.39 19.44 24.20
C ASP A 439 13.76 19.11 23.59
N PHE A 440 14.77 19.85 24.03
CA PHE A 440 16.20 19.64 23.77
C PHE A 440 17.02 19.43 25.06
N THR A 441 16.37 19.05 26.17
CA THR A 441 17.04 18.78 27.46
C THR A 441 18.16 17.74 27.32
N SER A 442 18.01 16.75 26.43
CA SER A 442 18.99 15.68 26.24
C SER A 442 20.37 16.12 25.75
N GLY A 443 20.51 17.33 25.17
CA GLY A 443 21.79 17.90 24.74
C GLY A 443 22.67 18.40 25.90
N GLU A 444 22.54 17.85 27.10
CA GLU A 444 23.39 18.17 28.26
C GLU A 444 24.82 17.69 28.06
N ASN A 445 25.00 16.57 27.36
CA ASN A 445 26.32 16.10 26.95
C ASN A 445 26.63 16.51 25.49
N GLY A 446 25.94 17.59 25.08
CA GLY A 446 25.50 17.96 23.73
C GLY A 446 26.53 18.24 22.65
N ASN A 447 26.07 18.22 21.41
CA ASN A 447 26.22 19.36 20.50
C ASN A 447 24.96 19.55 19.65
N ALA A 448 24.43 20.78 19.62
CA ALA A 448 23.46 21.19 18.61
C ALA A 448 23.91 22.45 17.87
N THR A 449 23.76 22.45 16.55
CA THR A 449 23.97 23.64 15.73
C THR A 449 22.96 23.74 14.58
N ASN A 450 22.71 24.97 14.13
CA ASN A 450 21.80 25.29 13.03
C ASN A 450 20.37 24.78 13.29
N VAL A 451 19.82 25.09 14.47
CA VAL A 451 18.45 24.73 14.87
C VAL A 451 17.54 25.93 14.67
N ASN A 452 16.54 25.82 13.79
CA ASN A 452 15.60 26.91 13.52
C ASN A 452 14.17 26.50 13.91
N ILE A 453 13.54 27.30 14.77
CA ILE A 453 12.19 27.08 15.27
C ILE A 453 11.37 28.32 14.88
N ARG A 454 10.52 28.19 13.85
CA ARG A 454 9.86 29.33 13.19
C ARG A 454 8.36 29.12 13.01
N ASN A 455 7.54 30.16 13.14
CA ASN A 455 6.10 30.09 12.81
C ASN A 455 5.28 28.99 13.52
N ASN A 456 5.74 28.37 14.61
CA ASN A 456 4.98 27.32 15.28
C ASN A 456 3.96 27.94 16.25
N ILE A 457 2.79 27.33 16.39
CA ILE A 457 1.84 27.61 17.48
C ILE A 457 2.05 26.52 18.52
N VAL A 458 2.30 26.87 19.79
CA VAL A 458 2.51 25.89 20.87
C VAL A 458 1.64 26.27 22.06
N ASN A 459 0.76 25.38 22.50
CA ASN A 459 -0.35 25.73 23.38
C ASN A 459 -0.56 24.76 24.55
N GLY A 460 -0.59 25.29 25.77
CA GLY A 460 -1.13 24.60 26.95
C GLY A 460 -0.18 23.67 27.72
N PHE A 461 1.13 23.70 27.47
CA PHE A 461 2.09 22.84 28.18
C PHE A 461 2.43 23.35 29.60
N ASN A 462 2.57 22.44 30.56
CA ASN A 462 2.60 22.79 32.00
C ASN A 462 3.85 23.56 32.46
N ASP A 463 5.04 23.33 31.90
CA ASP A 463 6.27 24.07 32.20
C ASP A 463 6.70 24.98 31.05
N ARG A 464 7.06 24.44 29.88
CA ARG A 464 7.69 25.23 28.81
C ARG A 464 7.24 24.80 27.43
N TRP A 465 6.95 25.78 26.58
CA TRP A 465 6.71 25.52 25.16
C TRP A 465 7.99 25.06 24.42
N LEU A 466 9.16 25.53 24.88
CA LEU A 466 10.49 25.18 24.36
C LEU A 466 11.49 25.13 25.52
N LYS A 467 12.21 24.02 25.67
CA LYS A 467 13.24 23.84 26.69
C LYS A 467 14.55 23.33 26.05
N GLY A 468 15.67 23.89 26.52
CA GLY A 468 17.01 23.44 26.14
C GLY A 468 17.78 22.74 27.26
N SER A 469 19.01 22.35 26.91
CA SER A 469 20.00 21.71 27.76
C SER A 469 20.53 22.59 28.91
N SER A 470 20.97 21.96 30.01
CA SER A 470 21.64 22.65 31.12
C SER A 470 23.14 22.94 30.89
N ALA A 471 23.72 22.55 29.75
CA ALA A 471 25.18 22.59 29.53
C ALA A 471 25.68 23.60 28.48
N THR A 472 24.83 24.47 27.92
CA THR A 472 25.18 25.47 26.87
C THR A 472 25.79 24.94 25.56
N ASN A 473 25.75 23.63 25.32
CA ASN A 473 26.33 22.98 24.12
C ASN A 473 25.48 23.16 22.85
N MET A 474 24.88 24.34 22.68
CA MET A 474 24.03 24.68 21.54
C MET A 474 24.51 25.99 20.91
N SER A 475 24.51 26.06 19.58
CA SER A 475 24.96 27.22 18.80
C SER A 475 24.05 27.49 17.60
N ASN A 476 24.05 28.70 17.07
CA ASN A 476 23.30 29.09 15.87
C ASN A 476 21.81 28.67 15.97
N VAL A 477 21.18 28.99 17.11
CA VAL A 477 19.79 28.64 17.39
C VAL A 477 18.88 29.84 17.09
N MET A 478 17.99 29.71 16.12
CA MET A 478 17.02 30.75 15.76
C MET A 478 15.63 30.38 16.24
N VAL A 479 15.00 31.23 17.03
CA VAL A 479 13.62 31.06 17.52
C VAL A 479 12.82 32.33 17.21
N SER A 480 12.07 32.34 16.10
CA SER A 480 11.36 33.54 15.65
C SER A 480 9.95 33.31 15.10
N HIS A 481 9.08 34.32 15.22
CA HIS A 481 7.72 34.31 14.67
C HIS A 481 6.79 33.20 15.20
N ASN A 482 7.18 32.46 16.25
CA ASN A 482 6.32 31.46 16.90
C ASN A 482 5.24 32.15 17.76
N ASN A 483 4.17 31.42 18.08
CA ASN A 483 3.14 31.83 19.03
C ASN A 483 2.96 30.81 20.17
N PRO A 484 3.81 30.84 21.21
CA PRO A 484 3.53 30.15 22.46
C PRO A 484 2.41 30.85 23.25
N PHE A 485 1.32 30.13 23.53
CA PHE A 485 0.17 30.63 24.30
C PHE A 485 -0.26 29.66 25.41
N GLN A 486 -0.66 30.18 26.57
CA GLN A 486 -1.09 29.39 27.74
C GLN A 486 -0.14 28.27 28.20
N ASN A 487 1.15 28.36 27.88
CA ASN A 487 2.17 27.49 28.44
C ASN A 487 2.66 28.05 29.78
N GLY A 488 3.27 27.19 30.61
CA GLY A 488 4.03 27.60 31.78
C GLY A 488 5.21 28.54 31.45
N ASN A 489 5.98 28.88 32.49
CA ASN A 489 7.15 29.77 32.37
C ASN A 489 6.84 31.11 31.66
N GLY A 490 5.60 31.58 31.75
CA GLY A 490 5.13 32.81 31.11
C GLY A 490 5.18 32.80 29.57
N ASN A 491 5.07 31.63 28.92
CA ASN A 491 5.30 31.42 27.48
C ASN A 491 6.75 31.71 27.01
N LEU A 492 7.71 31.85 27.93
CA LEU A 492 9.12 32.03 27.58
C LEU A 492 9.79 30.66 27.34
N PRO A 493 10.73 30.56 26.39
CA PRO A 493 11.63 29.42 26.31
C PRO A 493 12.52 29.39 27.56
N GLY A 494 13.08 28.22 27.88
CA GLY A 494 13.98 28.10 29.03
C GLY A 494 15.26 27.34 28.70
N TRP A 495 16.41 27.99 28.95
CA TRP A 495 17.76 27.48 28.71
C TRP A 495 18.49 27.37 30.06
N PRO A 496 18.43 26.22 30.77
CA PRO A 496 18.94 26.13 32.15
C PRO A 496 20.45 26.39 32.28
N GLY A 497 21.25 26.10 31.25
CA GLY A 497 22.69 26.41 31.26
C GLY A 497 23.01 27.88 30.94
N GLY A 498 22.03 28.64 30.43
CA GLY A 498 22.24 29.90 29.73
C GLY A 498 21.92 29.77 28.23
N ASN A 499 21.76 30.92 27.56
CA ASN A 499 21.37 30.97 26.16
C ASN A 499 22.40 30.29 25.24
N PRO A 500 21.97 29.64 24.14
CA PRO A 500 22.87 29.14 23.09
C PRO A 500 23.81 30.23 22.54
N ALA A 501 24.98 29.83 22.05
CA ALA A 501 25.85 30.73 21.28
C ALA A 501 25.12 31.17 19.99
N ASN A 502 25.22 32.45 19.62
CA ASN A 502 24.47 33.04 18.49
C ASN A 502 22.94 32.79 18.55
N TYR A 503 22.36 32.77 19.77
CA TYR A 503 20.92 32.62 19.97
C TYR A 503 20.14 33.86 19.50
N THR A 504 19.10 33.64 18.69
CA THR A 504 18.15 34.68 18.26
C THR A 504 16.76 34.38 18.80
N TYR A 505 16.15 35.32 19.52
CA TYR A 505 14.77 35.26 19.98
C TYR A 505 14.00 36.53 19.58
N THR A 506 13.28 36.49 18.45
CA THR A 506 12.70 37.70 17.82
C THR A 506 11.30 37.46 17.25
N ASN A 507 10.47 38.51 17.23
CA ASN A 507 9.15 38.53 16.57
C ASN A 507 8.17 37.42 17.00
N ASN A 508 8.39 36.75 18.13
CA ASN A 508 7.45 35.78 18.68
C ASN A 508 6.24 36.52 19.27
N THR A 509 5.05 35.95 19.10
CA THR A 509 3.77 36.50 19.57
C THR A 509 3.23 35.66 20.75
N TYR A 510 2.32 36.23 21.55
CA TYR A 510 1.79 35.57 22.76
C TYR A 510 0.26 35.72 22.85
N VAL A 511 -0.41 35.66 21.71
CA VAL A 511 -1.86 35.91 21.60
C VAL A 511 -2.63 34.61 21.52
N ASN A 512 -3.92 34.66 21.88
CA ASN A 512 -4.81 33.50 21.76
C ASN A 512 -4.90 33.09 20.28
N PRO A 513 -4.62 31.81 19.92
CA PRO A 513 -4.76 31.33 18.55
C PRO A 513 -6.18 31.45 17.97
N GLN A 514 -7.21 31.56 18.81
CA GLN A 514 -8.62 31.52 18.39
C GLN A 514 -8.90 30.28 17.52
N PHE A 515 -8.68 29.09 18.08
CA PHE A 515 -9.06 27.84 17.43
C PHE A 515 -10.57 27.74 17.20
N ILE A 516 -11.00 27.04 16.15
CA ILE A 516 -12.43 26.87 15.82
C ILE A 516 -13.20 26.25 17.00
N SER A 517 -12.65 25.24 17.66
CA SER A 517 -13.24 24.65 18.87
C SER A 517 -12.19 23.97 19.76
N ALA A 518 -12.63 23.38 20.88
CA ALA A 518 -11.77 22.57 21.75
C ALA A 518 -11.33 21.22 21.11
N THR A 519 -11.91 20.84 19.96
CA THR A 519 -11.60 19.61 19.22
C THR A 519 -11.16 19.87 17.78
N ASP A 520 -11.15 21.14 17.36
CA ASP A 520 -10.75 21.59 16.02
C ASP A 520 -9.76 22.74 16.19
N PHE A 521 -8.48 22.42 15.99
CA PHE A 521 -7.35 23.31 16.19
C PHE A 521 -6.92 24.07 14.92
N ASN A 522 -7.78 24.12 13.90
CA ASN A 522 -7.66 25.11 12.84
C ASN A 522 -7.96 26.51 13.39
N LEU A 523 -7.38 27.54 12.77
CA LEU A 523 -7.58 28.93 13.19
C LEU A 523 -8.94 29.46 12.70
N GLN A 524 -9.64 30.22 13.54
CA GLN A 524 -10.79 31.03 13.12
C GLN A 524 -10.34 32.12 12.15
N PRO A 525 -11.22 32.59 11.22
CA PRO A 525 -10.89 33.67 10.28
C PRO A 525 -10.59 35.01 10.96
N THR A 526 -11.01 35.18 12.22
CA THR A 526 -10.69 36.37 13.05
C THR A 526 -9.38 36.25 13.82
N SER A 527 -8.68 35.11 13.70
CA SER A 527 -7.48 34.85 14.49
C SER A 527 -6.40 35.90 14.21
N PRO A 528 -5.76 36.47 15.24
CA PRO A 528 -4.65 37.39 15.07
C PRO A 528 -3.36 36.70 14.56
N LEU A 529 -3.42 35.41 14.24
CA LEU A 529 -2.27 34.62 13.76
C LEU A 529 -2.24 34.39 12.24
N ILE A 530 -3.31 34.74 11.52
CA ILE A 530 -3.39 34.65 10.05
C ILE A 530 -2.40 35.62 9.39
N ASP A 531 -1.74 35.21 8.30
CA ASP A 531 -0.84 36.00 7.45
C ASP A 531 0.39 36.62 8.16
N ILE A 532 0.76 36.15 9.37
CA ILE A 532 1.83 36.78 10.20
C ILE A 532 3.03 35.86 10.55
N GLY A 533 3.28 34.82 9.76
CA GLY A 533 4.54 34.07 9.76
C GLY A 533 5.67 34.77 9.00
N VAL A 534 6.86 34.17 9.00
CA VAL A 534 8.00 34.55 8.13
C VAL A 534 8.17 33.53 7.00
N PHE A 535 8.68 33.95 5.84
CA PHE A 535 8.89 33.03 4.73
C PHE A 535 9.98 31.99 5.08
N VAL A 536 9.61 30.72 4.99
CA VAL A 536 10.43 29.55 5.38
C VAL A 536 10.83 28.68 4.19
N GLY A 537 10.57 29.13 2.96
CA GLY A 537 10.89 28.39 1.73
C GLY A 537 9.74 27.54 1.18
N THR A 538 8.56 27.57 1.81
CA THR A 538 7.34 26.93 1.31
C THR A 538 6.37 27.95 0.72
N PRO A 539 5.55 27.57 -0.28
CA PRO A 539 4.35 28.34 -0.64
C PRO A 539 3.42 28.52 0.56
N PHE A 540 2.61 29.57 0.52
CA PHE A 540 1.58 29.92 1.49
C PHE A 540 0.38 30.55 0.76
N ASN A 541 -0.79 30.58 1.40
CA ASN A 541 -2.03 31.09 0.80
C ASN A 541 -2.57 32.28 1.59
N GLY A 542 -2.40 33.50 1.07
CA GLY A 542 -2.89 34.71 1.74
C GLY A 542 -2.04 35.93 1.40
N ASN A 543 -2.03 36.91 2.30
CA ASN A 543 -1.20 38.11 2.21
C ASN A 543 0.19 37.91 2.86
N GLY A 544 0.39 36.85 3.65
CA GLY A 544 1.63 36.57 4.33
C GLY A 544 1.84 35.08 4.66
N PRO A 545 3.05 34.68 5.10
CA PRO A 545 3.38 33.28 5.36
C PRO A 545 2.61 32.67 6.52
N ASP A 546 2.23 31.40 6.38
CA ASP A 546 1.47 30.64 7.38
C ASP A 546 2.17 30.56 8.76
N LYS A 547 1.37 30.60 9.83
CA LYS A 547 1.73 30.29 11.21
C LYS A 547 0.88 29.16 11.78
N GLY A 548 1.54 28.10 12.24
CA GLY A 548 0.90 26.84 12.62
C GLY A 548 0.61 25.95 11.40
N TYR A 549 -0.14 24.87 11.65
CA TYR A 549 -0.41 23.77 10.71
C TYR A 549 -1.00 24.21 9.37
N VAL A 550 -2.12 24.92 9.45
CA VAL A 550 -2.99 25.33 8.35
C VAL A 550 -3.66 26.63 8.78
N GLU A 551 -3.56 27.66 7.95
CA GLU A 551 -4.33 28.89 8.13
C GLU A 551 -5.72 28.80 7.52
N PHE A 552 -6.62 29.69 7.96
CA PHE A 552 -8.04 29.65 7.61
C PHE A 552 -8.28 29.52 6.10
N GLY A 553 -9.02 28.48 5.70
CA GLY A 553 -9.37 28.23 4.30
C GLY A 553 -8.29 27.48 3.49
N ALA A 554 -7.06 27.33 3.99
CA ALA A 554 -6.04 26.44 3.41
C ALA A 554 -6.28 24.97 3.78
N VAL A 555 -7.55 24.55 3.83
CA VAL A 555 -7.92 23.13 3.94
C VAL A 555 -7.60 22.47 2.60
N ILE A 556 -6.34 22.09 2.40
CA ILE A 556 -5.98 21.08 1.40
C ILE A 556 -6.41 19.72 1.95
N LEU A 557 -7.73 19.51 2.03
CA LEU A 557 -8.27 18.16 1.94
C LEU A 557 -8.11 17.75 0.48
N PRO A 558 -7.29 16.73 0.16
CA PRO A 558 -7.39 16.06 -1.13
C PRO A 558 -8.84 15.62 -1.34
N ILE A 559 -9.27 15.52 -2.60
CA ILE A 559 -10.64 15.09 -2.93
C ILE A 559 -10.93 13.77 -2.23
N THR A 560 -11.79 13.81 -1.22
CA THR A 560 -12.07 12.63 -0.40
C THR A 560 -13.10 11.78 -1.13
N LEU A 561 -12.61 10.90 -2.00
CA LEU A 561 -13.43 10.00 -2.82
C LEU A 561 -14.10 8.94 -1.94
N ILE A 562 -15.45 8.96 -1.87
CA ILE A 562 -16.23 7.96 -1.11
C ILE A 562 -16.19 6.62 -1.83
N ASP A 563 -16.55 6.65 -3.11
CA ASP A 563 -16.64 5.46 -3.94
C ASP A 563 -16.44 5.82 -5.41
N PHE A 564 -16.01 4.83 -6.18
CA PHE A 564 -15.89 4.86 -7.63
C PHE A 564 -16.26 3.47 -8.14
N THR A 565 -17.18 3.44 -9.11
CA THR A 565 -17.77 2.21 -9.65
C THR A 565 -17.91 2.30 -11.16
N VAL A 566 -17.98 1.13 -11.81
CA VAL A 566 -18.31 1.01 -13.23
C VAL A 566 -19.36 -0.07 -13.41
N LYS A 567 -20.31 0.16 -14.32
CA LYS A 567 -21.29 -0.84 -14.78
C LYS A 567 -21.42 -0.81 -16.29
N GLU A 568 -21.64 -1.96 -16.90
CA GLU A 568 -21.95 -2.10 -18.32
C GLU A 568 -23.44 -1.82 -18.51
N ASN A 569 -23.79 -1.13 -19.59
CA ASN A 569 -25.16 -0.91 -20.01
C ASN A 569 -25.24 -0.70 -21.53
N ALA A 570 -25.81 -1.67 -22.24
CA ALA A 570 -26.05 -1.63 -23.68
C ALA A 570 -24.79 -1.33 -24.52
N GLY A 571 -23.67 -1.98 -24.18
CA GLY A 571 -22.38 -1.85 -24.88
C GLY A 571 -21.54 -0.64 -24.45
N LYS A 572 -21.97 0.10 -23.42
CA LYS A 572 -21.27 1.27 -22.87
C LYS A 572 -20.90 1.02 -21.41
N ASN A 573 -19.84 1.67 -20.94
CA ASN A 573 -19.45 1.62 -19.54
C ASN A 573 -19.82 2.93 -18.84
N ILE A 574 -20.70 2.83 -17.86
CA ILE A 574 -21.15 3.95 -17.03
C ILE A 574 -20.33 3.92 -15.75
N LEU A 575 -19.45 4.91 -15.62
CA LEU A 575 -18.67 5.17 -14.43
C LEU A 575 -19.41 6.15 -13.53
N ASN A 576 -19.41 5.91 -12.22
CA ASN A 576 -20.02 6.80 -11.23
C ASN A 576 -19.08 6.92 -10.04
N TRP A 577 -18.91 8.13 -9.50
CA TRP A 577 -18.16 8.37 -8.27
C TRP A 577 -18.80 9.46 -7.44
N ASN A 578 -18.54 9.40 -6.13
CA ASN A 578 -19.00 10.40 -5.19
C ASN A 578 -17.80 10.93 -4.40
N THR A 579 -17.75 12.24 -4.19
CA THR A 579 -16.82 12.91 -3.28
C THR A 579 -17.54 13.18 -1.95
N ALA A 580 -16.86 13.06 -0.81
CA ALA A 580 -17.36 13.51 0.49
C ALA A 580 -17.12 15.01 0.69
N SER A 581 -15.95 15.44 0.21
CA SER A 581 -15.54 16.84 0.15
C SER A 581 -14.58 17.05 -1.02
N GLU A 582 -14.50 18.29 -1.48
CA GLU A 582 -13.60 18.77 -2.52
C GLU A 582 -12.98 20.09 -2.04
N SER A 583 -11.70 20.28 -2.29
CA SER A 583 -11.01 21.54 -2.06
C SER A 583 -9.97 21.73 -3.15
N ASN A 584 -9.84 22.95 -3.63
CA ASN A 584 -8.94 23.32 -4.73
C ASN A 584 -9.11 22.49 -6.03
N SER A 585 -10.22 21.77 -6.18
CA SER A 585 -10.37 20.72 -7.20
C SER A 585 -10.67 21.32 -8.57
N SER A 586 -9.95 20.89 -9.60
CA SER A 586 -10.11 21.39 -10.98
C SER A 586 -11.04 20.49 -11.79
N TYR A 587 -10.65 19.23 -12.00
CA TYR A 587 -11.43 18.26 -12.75
C TYR A 587 -11.00 16.83 -12.45
N PHE A 588 -11.88 15.87 -12.75
CA PHE A 588 -11.53 14.46 -12.81
C PHE A 588 -11.13 14.12 -14.25
N SER A 589 -9.91 13.63 -14.47
CA SER A 589 -9.57 12.96 -15.73
C SER A 589 -10.01 11.50 -15.63
N ILE A 590 -10.80 11.02 -16.59
CA ILE A 590 -11.20 9.61 -16.65
C ILE A 590 -10.22 8.90 -17.58
N GLU A 591 -9.47 7.96 -17.03
CA GLU A 591 -8.50 7.18 -17.79
C GLU A 591 -8.91 5.72 -17.91
N ARG A 592 -8.64 5.13 -19.08
CA ARG A 592 -8.91 3.73 -19.41
C ARG A 592 -7.64 2.99 -19.80
N SER A 593 -7.56 1.73 -19.41
CA SER A 593 -6.52 0.79 -19.80
C SER A 593 -7.13 -0.57 -20.18
N THR A 594 -6.45 -1.33 -21.04
CA THR A 594 -6.79 -2.73 -21.36
C THR A 594 -5.83 -3.75 -20.72
N ASP A 595 -4.75 -3.29 -20.07
CA ASP A 595 -3.71 -4.11 -19.44
C ASP A 595 -3.45 -3.75 -17.96
N ALA A 596 -4.18 -2.77 -17.43
CA ALA A 596 -4.01 -2.14 -16.11
C ALA A 596 -2.65 -1.45 -15.88
N GLN A 597 -1.85 -1.25 -16.93
CA GLN A 597 -0.52 -0.63 -16.88
C GLN A 597 -0.49 0.69 -17.66
N HIS A 598 -0.91 0.64 -18.93
CA HIS A 598 -0.92 1.79 -19.83
C HIS A 598 -2.33 2.39 -19.86
N TYR A 599 -2.45 3.60 -19.29
CA TYR A 599 -3.70 4.35 -19.21
C TYR A 599 -3.74 5.46 -20.26
N THR A 600 -4.91 5.67 -20.87
CA THR A 600 -5.20 6.76 -21.79
C THR A 600 -6.38 7.56 -21.25
N ALA A 601 -6.25 8.88 -21.19
CA ALA A 601 -7.37 9.77 -20.86
C ALA A 601 -8.45 9.67 -21.95
N ILE A 602 -9.67 9.28 -21.56
CA ILE A 602 -10.84 9.15 -22.46
C ILE A 602 -11.85 10.28 -22.29
N GLY A 603 -11.66 11.15 -21.31
CA GLY A 603 -12.45 12.36 -21.09
C GLY A 603 -12.15 12.99 -19.74
N SER A 604 -12.81 14.11 -19.46
CA SER A 604 -12.77 14.75 -18.14
C SER A 604 -14.16 15.24 -17.71
N VAL A 605 -14.35 15.38 -16.41
CA VAL A 605 -15.54 15.97 -15.80
C VAL A 605 -15.08 17.07 -14.83
N PRO A 606 -15.53 18.33 -14.98
CA PRO A 606 -15.20 19.40 -14.05
C PRO A 606 -15.60 19.04 -12.61
N ALA A 607 -14.73 19.36 -11.67
CA ALA A 607 -15.03 19.26 -10.25
C ALA A 607 -15.82 20.50 -9.78
N SER A 608 -16.38 20.46 -8.58
CA SER A 608 -17.13 21.57 -7.98
C SER A 608 -16.23 22.72 -7.52
N GLY A 609 -14.91 22.60 -7.64
CA GLY A 609 -13.97 23.58 -7.12
C GLY A 609 -13.72 23.39 -5.63
N ASN A 610 -14.76 23.62 -4.83
CA ASN A 610 -14.77 23.41 -3.39
C ASN A 610 -16.17 22.89 -2.98
N SER A 611 -16.24 21.89 -2.11
CA SER A 611 -17.47 21.37 -1.51
C SER A 611 -17.20 20.74 -0.14
N SER A 612 -18.08 21.00 0.82
CA SER A 612 -18.14 20.33 2.13
C SER A 612 -19.29 19.32 2.24
N SER A 613 -19.91 18.96 1.11
CA SER A 613 -21.05 18.05 1.02
C SER A 613 -20.86 17.03 -0.11
N GLU A 614 -21.57 15.90 -0.01
CA GLU A 614 -21.46 14.82 -1.01
C GLU A 614 -21.86 15.30 -2.41
N ILE A 615 -20.97 15.19 -3.40
CA ILE A 615 -21.29 15.45 -4.81
C ILE A 615 -21.13 14.16 -5.61
N LYS A 616 -22.09 13.92 -6.52
CA LYS A 616 -22.19 12.70 -7.33
C LYS A 616 -21.91 13.04 -8.78
N TYR A 617 -20.98 12.31 -9.37
CA TYR A 617 -20.52 12.48 -10.73
C TYR A 617 -20.70 11.19 -11.53
N GLY A 618 -20.76 11.34 -12.84
CA GLY A 618 -20.77 10.20 -13.75
C GLY A 618 -20.12 10.52 -15.08
N PHE A 619 -19.55 9.50 -15.69
CA PHE A 619 -18.98 9.55 -17.04
C PHE A 619 -19.41 8.30 -17.80
N THR A 620 -19.68 8.44 -19.10
CA THR A 620 -20.02 7.29 -19.96
C THR A 620 -18.93 7.09 -20.99
N ASP A 621 -18.15 6.02 -20.85
CA ASP A 621 -17.35 5.53 -21.96
C ASP A 621 -18.31 4.89 -22.98
N ALA A 622 -18.52 5.60 -24.08
CA ALA A 622 -19.42 5.19 -25.15
C ALA A 622 -18.81 4.17 -26.11
N ASN A 623 -17.48 3.96 -26.07
CA ASN A 623 -16.74 3.05 -26.96
C ASN A 623 -15.71 2.24 -26.16
N PRO A 624 -16.13 1.46 -25.14
CA PRO A 624 -15.24 0.61 -24.36
C PRO A 624 -14.61 -0.46 -25.25
N SER A 625 -13.38 -0.86 -24.92
CA SER A 625 -12.72 -1.96 -25.64
C SER A 625 -13.46 -3.28 -25.39
N THR A 626 -13.37 -4.23 -26.32
CA THR A 626 -13.78 -5.61 -26.05
C THR A 626 -12.82 -6.24 -25.04
N GLY A 627 -13.35 -7.01 -24.08
CA GLY A 627 -12.58 -7.64 -23.00
C GLY A 627 -12.57 -6.79 -21.72
N ILE A 628 -11.55 -7.00 -20.87
CA ILE A 628 -11.44 -6.27 -19.61
C ILE A 628 -10.99 -4.83 -19.87
N ASN A 629 -11.80 -3.88 -19.43
CA ASN A 629 -11.45 -2.47 -19.33
C ASN A 629 -11.18 -2.15 -17.87
N TYR A 630 -10.04 -1.52 -17.62
CA TYR A 630 -9.67 -0.95 -16.33
C TYR A 630 -9.87 0.56 -16.41
N TYR A 631 -10.40 1.16 -15.35
CA TYR A 631 -10.62 2.59 -15.25
C TYR A 631 -10.08 3.14 -13.94
N ARG A 632 -9.53 4.35 -14.01
CA ARG A 632 -9.16 5.16 -12.84
C ARG A 632 -9.54 6.63 -13.09
N LEU A 633 -9.73 7.37 -12.01
CA LEU A 633 -9.81 8.82 -12.04
C LEU A 633 -8.43 9.40 -11.71
N VAL A 634 -8.08 10.50 -12.37
CA VAL A 634 -7.03 11.41 -11.92
C VAL A 634 -7.74 12.63 -11.34
N LEU A 635 -7.65 12.80 -10.04
CA LEU A 635 -8.21 13.88 -9.26
C LEU A 635 -7.25 15.07 -9.44
N MET A 636 -7.54 15.99 -10.36
CA MET A 636 -6.65 17.11 -10.70
C MET A 636 -7.06 18.37 -9.93
N ASP A 637 -6.11 18.98 -9.22
CA ASP A 637 -6.30 20.23 -8.50
C ASP A 637 -5.95 21.46 -9.37
N LYS A 638 -6.40 22.65 -8.97
CA LYS A 638 -6.18 23.92 -9.69
C LYS A 638 -4.73 24.41 -9.59
N ASP A 639 -3.96 23.91 -8.61
CA ASP A 639 -2.51 24.15 -8.49
C ASP A 639 -1.67 23.13 -9.30
N GLY A 640 -2.32 22.20 -10.01
CA GLY A 640 -1.67 21.19 -10.86
C GLY A 640 -1.19 19.93 -10.12
N LYS A 641 -1.49 19.80 -8.81
CA LYS A 641 -1.35 18.51 -8.11
C LYS A 641 -2.39 17.51 -8.60
N PHE A 642 -2.12 16.23 -8.39
CA PHE A 642 -3.10 15.19 -8.64
C PHE A 642 -2.97 13.97 -7.73
N GLU A 643 -4.09 13.27 -7.55
CA GLU A 643 -4.17 11.94 -6.93
C GLU A 643 -4.84 10.95 -7.91
N TYR A 644 -4.59 9.65 -7.77
CA TYR A 644 -5.33 8.61 -8.50
C TYR A 644 -6.38 7.95 -7.60
N SER A 645 -7.57 7.70 -8.15
CA SER A 645 -8.54 6.81 -7.48
C SER A 645 -8.05 5.36 -7.44
N LYS A 646 -8.74 4.52 -6.66
CA LYS A 646 -8.74 3.06 -6.88
C LYS A 646 -9.05 2.75 -8.35
N ILE A 647 -8.48 1.66 -8.86
CA ILE A 647 -8.83 1.13 -10.18
C ILE A 647 -10.10 0.30 -10.04
N VAL A 648 -11.06 0.51 -10.95
CA VAL A 648 -12.20 -0.38 -11.15
C VAL A 648 -12.06 -1.10 -12.48
N SER A 649 -12.63 -2.29 -12.60
CA SER A 649 -12.57 -3.05 -13.85
C SER A 649 -13.92 -3.64 -14.22
N ILE A 650 -14.12 -3.84 -15.53
CA ILE A 650 -15.31 -4.49 -16.06
C ILE A 650 -14.97 -5.24 -17.35
N ASN A 651 -15.53 -6.43 -17.51
CA ASN A 651 -15.32 -7.27 -18.69
C ASN A 651 -16.45 -7.04 -19.70
N ASN A 652 -16.17 -6.22 -20.70
CA ASN A 652 -17.05 -5.96 -21.83
C ASN A 652 -16.96 -7.13 -22.79
N LYS A 653 -17.87 -8.09 -22.59
CA LYS A 653 -18.13 -9.14 -23.58
C LYS A 653 -18.40 -8.46 -24.93
N ALA A 654 -17.81 -8.98 -26.00
CA ALA A 654 -18.22 -8.60 -27.34
C ALA A 654 -19.75 -8.77 -27.43
N GLY A 655 -20.47 -7.77 -27.94
CA GLY A 655 -21.86 -7.98 -28.32
C GLY A 655 -21.90 -9.15 -29.31
N ASN A 656 -22.67 -10.20 -28.99
CA ASN A 656 -22.59 -11.53 -29.63
C ASN A 656 -22.30 -11.42 -31.13
N SER A 657 -21.09 -11.81 -31.53
CA SER A 657 -20.62 -11.64 -32.90
C SER A 657 -21.22 -12.71 -33.83
N ILE A 658 -21.84 -13.75 -33.25
CA ILE A 658 -22.64 -14.80 -33.89
C ILE A 658 -23.95 -15.08 -33.14
N GLY A 659 -24.96 -15.62 -33.82
CA GLY A 659 -26.23 -16.01 -33.19
C GLY A 659 -27.02 -17.08 -33.96
N ILE A 660 -27.60 -18.05 -33.25
CA ILE A 660 -28.38 -19.14 -33.85
C ILE A 660 -29.84 -18.70 -34.04
N VAL A 661 -30.19 -18.22 -35.23
CA VAL A 661 -31.54 -17.74 -35.57
C VAL A 661 -32.52 -18.90 -35.61
N ARG A 662 -32.24 -19.95 -36.40
CA ARG A 662 -33.13 -21.11 -36.58
C ARG A 662 -32.31 -22.41 -36.66
N VAL A 663 -32.89 -23.50 -36.15
CA VAL A 663 -32.38 -24.88 -36.30
C VAL A 663 -33.57 -25.81 -36.55
N ASP A 664 -33.57 -26.50 -37.68
CA ASP A 664 -34.47 -27.61 -37.99
C ASP A 664 -33.63 -28.90 -38.10
N LEU A 665 -34.02 -29.94 -37.36
CA LEU A 665 -33.39 -31.27 -37.43
C LEU A 665 -34.45 -32.26 -37.92
N SER A 666 -34.39 -32.68 -39.19
CA SER A 666 -35.33 -33.68 -39.71
C SER A 666 -34.79 -35.09 -39.55
N SER A 667 -35.61 -35.93 -38.91
CA SER A 667 -35.39 -37.38 -38.82
C SER A 667 -35.76 -38.11 -40.11
N ALA A 668 -36.64 -37.57 -40.95
CA ALA A 668 -36.98 -38.14 -42.25
C ALA A 668 -35.89 -37.95 -43.32
N SER A 669 -35.28 -36.76 -43.40
CA SER A 669 -34.24 -36.47 -44.41
C SER A 669 -32.80 -36.64 -43.91
N ASN A 670 -32.59 -36.93 -42.61
CA ASN A 670 -31.27 -37.03 -41.98
C ASN A 670 -30.40 -35.76 -42.19
N THR A 671 -31.02 -34.58 -42.05
CA THR A 671 -30.34 -33.28 -42.24
C THR A 671 -30.59 -32.32 -41.08
N ALA A 672 -29.55 -31.59 -40.71
CA ALA A 672 -29.62 -30.39 -39.88
C ALA A 672 -29.55 -29.15 -40.78
N SER A 673 -30.61 -28.32 -40.77
CA SER A 673 -30.67 -27.04 -41.47
C SER A 673 -30.72 -25.90 -40.48
N MET A 674 -29.87 -24.90 -40.66
CA MET A 674 -29.62 -23.84 -39.68
C MET A 674 -29.52 -22.47 -40.37
N ILE A 675 -30.09 -21.45 -39.74
CA ILE A 675 -29.84 -20.05 -40.08
C ILE A 675 -29.03 -19.45 -38.93
N ILE A 676 -27.83 -18.96 -39.25
CA ILE A 676 -26.88 -18.41 -38.29
C ILE A 676 -26.56 -16.97 -38.71
N ASN A 677 -26.75 -16.03 -37.80
CA ASN A 677 -26.34 -14.65 -37.97
C ASN A 677 -24.87 -14.48 -37.55
N SER A 678 -24.13 -13.61 -38.21
CA SER A 678 -22.78 -13.19 -37.82
C SER A 678 -22.57 -11.70 -38.14
N SER A 679 -21.90 -10.99 -37.25
CA SER A 679 -21.55 -9.57 -37.38
C SER A 679 -20.36 -9.30 -38.34
N LYS A 680 -19.52 -10.33 -38.53
CA LYS A 680 -18.32 -10.36 -39.40
C LYS A 680 -18.27 -11.67 -40.17
N SER A 681 -17.57 -11.72 -41.32
CA SER A 681 -17.27 -13.01 -41.96
C SER A 681 -16.17 -13.71 -41.17
N GLN A 682 -16.40 -14.96 -40.76
CA GLN A 682 -15.51 -15.70 -39.86
C GLN A 682 -15.72 -17.22 -39.92
N THR A 683 -14.68 -17.99 -39.59
CA THR A 683 -14.82 -19.42 -39.36
C THR A 683 -15.42 -19.67 -37.98
N ALA A 684 -16.43 -20.55 -37.93
CA ALA A 684 -17.02 -21.03 -36.69
C ALA A 684 -17.09 -22.57 -36.72
N HIS A 685 -17.48 -23.16 -35.60
CA HIS A 685 -17.65 -24.60 -35.45
C HIS A 685 -19.03 -24.88 -34.87
N ILE A 686 -19.72 -25.89 -35.40
CA ILE A 686 -21.03 -26.35 -34.93
C ILE A 686 -20.85 -27.74 -34.33
N SER A 687 -21.40 -27.94 -33.14
CA SER A 687 -21.61 -29.26 -32.55
C SER A 687 -23.09 -29.46 -32.21
N ILE A 688 -23.63 -30.64 -32.51
CA ILE A 688 -24.99 -31.04 -32.11
C ILE A 688 -24.86 -32.28 -31.23
N ILE A 689 -25.48 -32.25 -30.06
CA ILE A 689 -25.50 -33.36 -29.10
C ILE A 689 -26.93 -33.69 -28.67
N ASP A 690 -27.20 -34.94 -28.32
CA ASP A 690 -28.46 -35.35 -27.68
C ASP A 690 -28.40 -35.29 -26.15
N LEU A 691 -29.52 -35.58 -25.48
CA LEU A 691 -29.64 -35.57 -24.02
C LEU A 691 -28.74 -36.58 -23.29
N SER A 692 -28.21 -37.60 -23.97
CA SER A 692 -27.25 -38.56 -23.40
C SER A 692 -25.80 -38.11 -23.54
N GLY A 693 -25.55 -36.96 -24.17
CA GLY A 693 -24.21 -36.46 -24.50
C GLY A 693 -23.61 -37.06 -25.77
N ARG A 694 -24.36 -37.90 -26.50
CA ARG A 694 -23.90 -38.45 -27.78
C ARG A 694 -23.81 -37.34 -28.83
N MET A 695 -22.67 -37.30 -29.52
CA MET A 695 -22.39 -36.35 -30.59
C MET A 695 -23.07 -36.79 -31.90
N ILE A 696 -23.90 -35.90 -32.44
CA ILE A 696 -24.68 -36.10 -33.68
C ILE A 696 -24.00 -35.42 -34.87
N LEU A 697 -23.45 -34.23 -34.66
CA LEU A 697 -22.69 -33.46 -35.64
C LEU A 697 -21.53 -32.77 -34.93
N ASN A 698 -20.38 -32.70 -35.60
CA ASN A 698 -19.31 -31.79 -35.23
C ASN A 698 -18.58 -31.36 -36.50
N ALA A 699 -18.71 -30.09 -36.90
CA ALA A 699 -18.20 -29.63 -38.19
C ALA A 699 -17.82 -28.14 -38.19
N PRO A 700 -16.73 -27.75 -38.89
CA PRO A 700 -16.46 -26.37 -39.19
C PRO A 700 -17.46 -25.81 -40.20
N VAL A 701 -17.71 -24.52 -40.10
CA VAL A 701 -18.55 -23.73 -41.01
C VAL A 701 -17.92 -22.36 -41.25
N PHE A 702 -18.13 -21.79 -42.43
CA PHE A 702 -17.76 -20.41 -42.72
C PHE A 702 -19.01 -19.54 -42.66
N LEU A 703 -19.01 -18.55 -41.77
CA LEU A 703 -20.09 -17.58 -41.62
C LEU A 703 -19.75 -16.33 -42.44
N GLN A 704 -20.77 -15.76 -43.10
CA GLN A 704 -20.68 -14.44 -43.72
C GLN A 704 -21.27 -13.39 -42.79
N LYS A 705 -20.85 -12.12 -42.93
CA LYS A 705 -21.56 -11.00 -42.30
C LYS A 705 -23.03 -10.99 -42.76
N GLY A 706 -23.97 -10.97 -41.82
CA GLY A 706 -25.39 -11.19 -42.07
C GLY A 706 -25.81 -12.62 -41.71
N ASN A 707 -26.78 -13.19 -42.45
CA ASN A 707 -27.27 -14.55 -42.21
C ASN A 707 -26.62 -15.56 -43.17
N SER A 708 -26.02 -16.61 -42.61
CA SER A 708 -25.61 -17.81 -43.34
C SER A 708 -26.66 -18.91 -43.18
N ALA A 709 -27.14 -19.45 -44.31
CA ALA A 709 -27.89 -20.69 -44.35
C ALA A 709 -26.93 -21.88 -44.46
N ILE A 710 -27.08 -22.87 -43.58
CA ILE A 710 -26.16 -24.00 -43.45
C ILE A 710 -26.98 -25.28 -43.37
N THR A 711 -26.74 -26.21 -44.29
CA THR A 711 -27.29 -27.57 -44.21
C THR A 711 -26.15 -28.58 -44.09
N LYS A 712 -26.29 -29.54 -43.20
CA LYS A 712 -25.35 -30.64 -42.98
C LYS A 712 -26.12 -31.96 -42.88
N ASN A 713 -25.57 -33.02 -43.47
CA ASN A 713 -26.06 -34.38 -43.23
C ASN A 713 -25.73 -34.78 -41.80
N ILE A 714 -26.65 -35.48 -41.14
CA ILE A 714 -26.49 -36.03 -39.79
C ILE A 714 -26.82 -37.53 -39.79
N PRO A 715 -26.35 -38.31 -38.82
CA PRO A 715 -26.80 -39.69 -38.63
C PRO A 715 -28.31 -39.75 -38.35
N ALA A 716 -28.89 -40.94 -38.48
CA ALA A 716 -30.28 -41.17 -38.05
C ALA A 716 -30.46 -40.80 -36.57
N ILE A 717 -31.40 -39.89 -36.32
CA ILE A 717 -31.75 -39.34 -35.00
C ILE A 717 -33.14 -39.81 -34.55
N THR A 718 -33.32 -39.92 -33.24
CA THR A 718 -34.61 -40.19 -32.62
C THR A 718 -35.42 -38.90 -32.43
N LYS A 719 -36.69 -39.03 -32.05
CA LYS A 719 -37.47 -37.89 -31.55
C LYS A 719 -36.94 -37.48 -30.18
N GLY A 720 -36.54 -36.22 -30.02
CA GLY A 720 -36.00 -35.72 -28.76
C GLY A 720 -35.50 -34.28 -28.80
N ILE A 721 -34.94 -33.85 -27.68
CA ILE A 721 -34.25 -32.56 -27.54
C ILE A 721 -32.79 -32.72 -27.93
N TYR A 722 -32.29 -31.77 -28.70
CA TYR A 722 -30.89 -31.66 -29.11
C TYR A 722 -30.34 -30.29 -28.71
N TYR A 723 -29.09 -30.24 -28.26
CA TYR A 723 -28.37 -28.99 -28.05
C TYR A 723 -27.45 -28.72 -29.22
N VAL A 724 -27.63 -27.56 -29.85
CA VAL A 724 -26.73 -27.01 -30.87
C VAL A 724 -25.82 -25.98 -30.22
N ARG A 725 -24.52 -26.26 -30.22
CA ARG A 725 -23.47 -25.33 -29.84
C ARG A 725 -22.83 -24.78 -31.11
N LEU A 726 -22.78 -23.46 -31.22
CA LEU A 726 -22.01 -22.72 -32.21
C LEU A 726 -20.88 -21.98 -31.48
N PHE A 727 -19.65 -22.03 -31.99
CA PHE A 727 -18.53 -21.34 -31.35
C PHE A 727 -17.46 -20.88 -32.35
N THR A 728 -16.75 -19.82 -32.00
CA THR A 728 -15.58 -19.29 -32.72
C THR A 728 -14.37 -19.36 -31.78
N THR A 729 -13.26 -18.71 -32.13
CA THR A 729 -12.17 -18.41 -31.18
C THR A 729 -12.60 -17.46 -30.06
N ASP A 730 -13.62 -16.64 -30.32
CA ASP A 730 -13.92 -15.45 -29.51
C ASP A 730 -15.14 -15.68 -28.59
N GLU A 731 -16.06 -16.58 -28.96
CA GLU A 731 -17.33 -16.77 -28.24
C GLU A 731 -17.98 -18.16 -28.43
N THR A 732 -19.02 -18.44 -27.65
CA THR A 732 -19.87 -19.64 -27.76
C THR A 732 -21.33 -19.27 -27.56
N VAL A 733 -22.21 -19.78 -28.43
CA VAL A 733 -23.67 -19.71 -28.33
C VAL A 733 -24.24 -21.13 -28.26
N VAL A 734 -25.23 -21.36 -27.39
CA VAL A 734 -25.95 -22.64 -27.29
C VAL A 734 -27.44 -22.39 -27.48
N LYS A 735 -28.10 -23.26 -28.26
CA LYS A 735 -29.54 -23.27 -28.46
C LYS A 735 -30.05 -24.71 -28.39
N ASN A 736 -31.15 -24.96 -27.68
CA ASN A 736 -31.85 -26.23 -27.76
C ASN A 736 -32.86 -26.22 -28.92
N THR A 737 -33.14 -27.39 -29.47
CA THR A 737 -34.21 -27.60 -30.47
C THR A 737 -34.81 -28.99 -30.30
N PHE A 738 -35.96 -29.21 -30.91
CA PHE A 738 -36.61 -30.52 -30.99
C PHE A 738 -36.46 -31.07 -32.41
N SER A 739 -36.20 -32.36 -32.56
CA SER A 739 -36.22 -32.99 -33.88
C SER A 739 -37.64 -33.05 -34.45
N THR A 740 -37.78 -32.61 -35.70
CA THR A 740 -39.01 -32.71 -36.47
C THR A 740 -39.04 -34.03 -37.25
N ASN A 741 -40.25 -34.51 -37.57
CA ASN A 741 -40.41 -35.55 -38.59
C ASN A 741 -39.93 -35.00 -39.93
#